data_AF-A0A839XSG1-F1
#
_entry.id   AF-A0A839XSG1-F1
#
_cell.length_a   1.000
_cell.length_b   1.000
_cell.length_c   1.000
_cell.angle_alpha   90.00
_cell.angle_beta   90.00
_cell.angle_gamma   90.00
#
_symmetry.space_group_name_H-M   'P 1'
#
loop_
_entity.id
_entity.type
_entity.pdbx_description
1 polymer ?
#
loop_
_entity_poly.entity_id
_entity_poly.type
_entity_poly.pdbx_seq_one_letter_code
_entity_poly.pdbx_strand_id
1 'polypeptide(L)'
;MAQDDDSVTPDPATSETGDVPDRASGAESSSGNSADADEAAGPAVDPDDASDGDPRPADPQGEDTATGGNDTGGDTPAADGDGEQGAGDATPDGHSGELGTVDTRPGGDPGGAVEPEWPEESPAWPSESDAAALGTRGIAGAGAAAAVSTGGDAAGEPESGVADARTPETGAFRAAEADGADTSDTAGSEDTGSEDTGAEDTGAGDAPPDAADADTTSATTTSEDAAASRVLPFDVPWRRVGVISAVVVGVLVVLYGLDLLISQGDVARGRTVAGVDVAGQSREEAERTLRDELDEESPVRLTGGGEHTLDPASAGLSVDWQATLDAATDQPLNPFTRLASLFTGEDVGLVSTADTAQLDAEIERLRDDIDRKATEGTIRFEGTTPVAVDPVKGRKLDSGGARSAILARWAAPGGVALPVRTLEVRSTPGTVRTAVTDLAEPAVSERVTIRGEGATATVRPRGIARSLTFDVRDDGSLAAGIDEEILRDVAGPQLASTEDPGRDARFTFAGGKPKIEPSTDGYGVDWAAVAKKLPGVLTGDGDRAVTAPYGEQPAELTTKEAEGLGIEEVVGEFTTGGFAYDSGLNIKQVAKEVNGAVVEPGETFSLNEFTGPRGLEQGYVSAGVISSGQPGRAVGGGISQFATTLYNAYYFAGLKDIEHKEHSYYISRYPVGREATVYQNPDGSSVIDLKFKNDSPNGIVIQTIWTPSDITVKLWGSKRYEVESVNGGRYNFTSPPTEVVPASESCVPSSGSSGFSTNDTRVFKDSQTGEVVSRERRDVVYRGQTAVVCLEPEPEPEPSDGDGGDGDGSG
;
A
#
# COMPACT_ATOMS: atom_id res chain seq x y z
N MET A 1 -0.07 6.90 53.33
CA MET A 1 0.56 7.77 54.35
C MET A 1 1.95 7.19 54.58
N ALA A 2 3.00 8.02 54.41
CA ALA A 2 4.41 7.66 54.52
C ALA A 2 4.93 6.61 53.50
N GLN A 3 6.18 6.66 53.03
CA GLN A 3 7.05 7.82 52.71
C GLN A 3 8.24 7.29 51.90
N ASP A 4 8.71 8.03 50.91
CA ASP A 4 9.96 7.76 50.20
C ASP A 4 11.18 8.10 51.07
N ASP A 5 12.26 7.33 50.92
CA ASP A 5 13.62 7.81 50.58
C ASP A 5 14.64 6.67 50.75
N ASP A 6 15.42 6.37 49.71
CA ASP A 6 16.89 6.53 49.76
C ASP A 6 17.54 6.27 48.39
N SER A 7 18.42 7.18 48.00
CA SER A 7 19.20 7.16 46.75
C SER A 7 20.60 6.58 46.98
N VAL A 8 21.38 6.31 45.90
CA VAL A 8 22.82 6.68 45.72
C VAL A 8 23.57 5.81 44.66
N THR A 9 24.00 6.49 43.58
CA THR A 9 25.17 6.29 42.66
C THR A 9 25.58 4.92 42.04
N PRO A 10 26.00 4.95 40.76
CA PRO A 10 27.06 4.09 40.20
C PRO A 10 28.41 4.83 39.99
N ASP A 11 29.44 4.07 39.56
CA ASP A 11 30.81 4.41 39.08
C ASP A 11 32.00 4.40 40.08
N PRO A 12 33.28 4.14 39.63
CA PRO A 12 33.77 3.96 38.24
C PRO A 12 34.79 2.79 37.97
N ALA A 13 35.04 2.55 36.67
CA ALA A 13 36.35 2.33 35.99
C ALA A 13 37.27 1.07 36.18
N THR A 14 37.78 0.63 35.00
CA THR A 14 39.17 0.17 34.65
C THR A 14 39.63 -1.29 34.92
N SER A 15 40.53 -1.93 34.12
CA SER A 15 41.38 -1.50 32.97
C SER A 15 41.98 -2.65 32.10
N GLU A 16 42.31 -2.34 30.82
CA GLU A 16 43.49 -2.75 29.99
C GLU A 16 43.76 -4.25 29.62
N THR A 17 44.41 -4.65 28.50
CA THR A 17 45.07 -4.03 27.28
C THR A 17 44.95 -5.03 26.07
N GLY A 18 45.44 -4.87 24.82
CA GLY A 18 46.28 -3.88 24.09
C GLY A 18 46.63 -4.33 22.62
N ASP A 19 47.48 -3.56 21.91
CA ASP A 19 48.23 -3.78 20.63
C ASP A 19 47.51 -4.28 19.33
N VAL A 20 47.22 -3.52 18.22
CA VAL A 20 47.88 -2.41 17.45
C VAL A 20 49.07 -2.88 16.56
N PRO A 21 49.34 -2.38 15.31
CA PRO A 21 48.51 -1.91 14.16
C PRO A 21 48.98 -2.43 12.75
N ASP A 22 48.39 -1.97 11.62
CA ASP A 22 49.18 -1.33 10.53
C ASP A 22 48.34 -0.41 9.57
N ARG A 23 49.01 0.34 8.68
CA ARG A 23 48.49 1.55 7.97
C ARG A 23 48.35 1.46 6.42
N ALA A 24 47.64 2.48 5.89
CA ALA A 24 47.80 3.15 4.58
C ALA A 24 46.99 2.63 3.36
N SER A 25 46.53 3.45 2.39
CA SER A 25 46.31 4.93 2.35
C SER A 25 45.65 5.38 1.03
N GLY A 26 44.68 6.31 1.10
CA GLY A 26 44.26 7.20 -0.01
C GLY A 26 43.40 6.58 -1.13
N ALA A 27 42.74 7.37 -1.99
CA ALA A 27 42.38 8.80 -1.92
C ALA A 27 41.40 9.13 -3.06
N GLU A 28 40.32 9.88 -2.77
CA GLU A 28 39.57 10.75 -3.70
C GLU A 28 38.91 10.06 -4.94
N SER A 29 37.89 10.58 -5.63
CA SER A 29 37.27 11.91 -5.66
C SER A 29 35.77 11.84 -6.02
N SER A 30 35.07 12.96 -5.81
CA SER A 30 33.66 13.19 -6.10
C SER A 30 33.32 13.49 -7.57
N SER A 31 32.16 13.03 -8.04
CA SER A 31 31.24 13.74 -8.96
C SER A 31 29.91 12.96 -9.00
N GLY A 32 28.76 13.52 -9.39
CA GLY A 32 28.46 14.87 -9.88
C GLY A 32 27.26 14.77 -10.84
N ASN A 33 26.21 15.54 -10.60
CA ASN A 33 24.90 15.39 -11.23
C ASN A 33 24.82 15.92 -12.69
N SER A 34 23.68 15.63 -13.35
CA SER A 34 22.95 16.44 -14.35
C SER A 34 23.09 16.21 -15.88
N ALA A 35 21.90 15.98 -16.48
CA ALA A 35 21.26 16.64 -17.63
C ALA A 35 21.74 16.44 -19.10
N ASP A 36 20.82 15.86 -19.88
CA ASP A 36 20.21 16.31 -21.17
C ASP A 36 21.01 16.76 -22.42
N ALA A 37 20.34 16.52 -23.57
CA ALA A 37 20.44 17.17 -24.90
C ALA A 37 21.33 16.57 -26.02
N ASP A 38 20.64 15.93 -26.98
CA ASP A 38 20.63 16.08 -28.45
C ASP A 38 21.85 16.01 -29.42
N GLU A 39 21.51 15.46 -30.60
CA GLU A 39 22.05 15.58 -31.98
C GLU A 39 23.49 15.19 -32.40
N ALA A 40 23.53 14.06 -33.13
CA ALA A 40 23.94 13.92 -34.55
C ALA A 40 25.42 14.05 -35.04
N ALA A 41 25.93 12.96 -35.64
CA ALA A 41 26.73 12.98 -36.89
C ALA A 41 26.80 11.60 -37.58
N GLY A 42 26.36 11.51 -38.85
CA GLY A 42 26.59 10.36 -39.77
C GLY A 42 27.73 10.63 -40.77
N PRO A 43 28.13 9.64 -41.61
CA PRO A 43 27.62 9.54 -43.01
C PRO A 43 27.40 8.08 -43.50
N ALA A 44 26.42 7.69 -44.33
CA ALA A 44 25.95 8.14 -45.65
C ALA A 44 26.74 7.58 -46.88
N VAL A 45 26.06 6.84 -47.78
CA VAL A 45 25.85 7.13 -49.23
C VAL A 45 25.28 5.91 -50.01
N ASP A 46 24.32 6.23 -50.89
CA ASP A 46 23.52 5.51 -51.91
C ASP A 46 24.33 4.81 -53.07
N PRO A 47 23.76 4.10 -54.11
CA PRO A 47 22.51 4.46 -54.84
C PRO A 47 21.62 3.37 -55.50
N ASP A 48 20.40 3.80 -55.87
CA ASP A 48 19.53 3.25 -56.94
C ASP A 48 19.75 3.94 -58.31
N ASP A 49 19.44 3.25 -59.43
CA ASP A 49 18.98 3.87 -60.70
C ASP A 49 18.17 2.86 -61.56
N ALA A 50 17.34 3.36 -62.49
CA ALA A 50 16.25 2.62 -63.14
C ALA A 50 16.45 2.32 -64.65
N SER A 51 15.68 1.38 -65.24
CA SER A 51 14.78 1.62 -66.41
C SER A 51 14.09 0.36 -67.02
N ASP A 52 12.99 0.63 -67.76
CA ASP A 52 12.41 -0.07 -68.93
C ASP A 52 11.68 -1.44 -68.85
N GLY A 53 10.41 -1.48 -69.33
CA GLY A 53 9.69 -2.70 -69.76
C GLY A 53 8.15 -2.64 -69.82
N ASP A 54 7.56 -2.33 -70.99
CA ASP A 54 6.10 -2.20 -71.25
C ASP A 54 5.37 -3.58 -71.50
N PRO A 55 4.02 -3.72 -71.43
CA PRO A 55 3.34 -5.01 -71.17
C PRO A 55 2.44 -5.63 -72.29
N ARG A 56 1.79 -6.77 -71.96
CA ARG A 56 0.58 -7.42 -72.58
C ARG A 56 0.78 -8.28 -73.86
N PRO A 57 -0.22 -9.10 -74.28
CA PRO A 57 -1.14 -10.01 -73.53
C PRO A 57 -1.35 -11.40 -74.22
N ALA A 58 -2.00 -12.38 -73.57
CA ALA A 58 -2.86 -13.40 -74.23
C ALA A 58 -3.69 -14.26 -73.25
N ASP A 59 -4.92 -14.54 -73.65
CA ASP A 59 -5.91 -15.54 -73.18
C ASP A 59 -6.33 -16.33 -74.47
N PRO A 60 -7.14 -17.42 -74.49
CA PRO A 60 -7.56 -18.43 -73.50
C PRO A 60 -7.51 -19.90 -74.05
N GLN A 61 -8.25 -20.84 -73.41
CA GLN A 61 -8.87 -22.11 -73.89
C GLN A 61 -8.25 -23.48 -73.47
N GLY A 62 -9.12 -24.46 -73.15
CA GLY A 62 -8.76 -25.90 -73.16
C GLY A 62 -9.58 -26.92 -72.31
N GLU A 63 -10.84 -27.20 -72.71
CA GLU A 63 -11.53 -28.54 -72.69
C GLU A 63 -11.69 -29.41 -71.40
N ASP A 64 -12.92 -29.37 -70.84
CA ASP A 64 -13.97 -30.43 -70.82
C ASP A 64 -13.75 -31.95 -70.52
N THR A 65 -14.83 -32.52 -69.94
CA THR A 65 -15.31 -33.94 -69.87
C THR A 65 -14.78 -34.90 -68.78
N ALA A 66 -15.50 -35.96 -68.34
CA ALA A 66 -16.95 -36.18 -68.10
C ALA A 66 -17.21 -37.56 -67.41
N THR A 67 -18.25 -37.64 -66.55
CA THR A 67 -19.17 -38.80 -66.30
C THR A 67 -18.72 -40.18 -65.77
N GLY A 68 -19.49 -40.69 -64.78
CA GLY A 68 -19.79 -42.12 -64.56
C GLY A 68 -19.27 -42.72 -63.23
N GLY A 69 -20.01 -43.52 -62.44
CA GLY A 69 -21.42 -43.91 -62.50
C GLY A 69 -21.70 -45.36 -62.06
N ASN A 70 -22.32 -45.52 -60.87
CA ASN A 70 -23.19 -46.63 -60.42
C ASN A 70 -22.67 -48.05 -59.98
N ASP A 71 -23.20 -48.46 -58.80
CA ASP A 71 -24.01 -49.67 -58.52
C ASP A 71 -23.50 -51.00 -57.87
N THR A 72 -24.06 -51.24 -56.66
CA THR A 72 -24.82 -52.43 -56.19
C THR A 72 -24.18 -53.70 -55.58
N GLY A 73 -24.82 -54.16 -54.47
CA GLY A 73 -24.95 -55.57 -54.01
C GLY A 73 -23.82 -56.11 -53.11
N GLY A 74 -24.05 -56.95 -52.09
CA GLY A 74 -25.30 -57.51 -51.52
C GLY A 74 -25.01 -58.67 -50.52
N ASP A 75 -26.05 -59.10 -49.80
CA ASP A 75 -26.18 -60.36 -49.00
C ASP A 75 -25.60 -60.51 -47.57
N THR A 76 -26.37 -61.28 -46.78
CA THR A 76 -26.30 -61.61 -45.33
C THR A 76 -26.09 -63.16 -45.17
N PRO A 77 -26.38 -63.92 -44.07
CA PRO A 77 -26.68 -63.64 -42.65
C PRO A 77 -26.00 -64.58 -41.58
N ALA A 78 -26.36 -64.34 -40.31
CA ALA A 78 -26.30 -65.10 -39.03
C ALA A 78 -26.05 -66.65 -38.93
N ALA A 79 -25.58 -67.11 -37.74
CA ALA A 79 -26.35 -67.93 -36.75
C ALA A 79 -25.54 -68.93 -35.85
N ASP A 80 -25.96 -69.03 -34.57
CA ASP A 80 -26.03 -70.18 -33.61
C ASP A 80 -24.79 -70.97 -33.05
N GLY A 81 -24.90 -71.40 -31.77
CA GLY A 81 -24.10 -72.46 -31.13
C GLY A 81 -24.01 -72.44 -29.58
N ASP A 82 -24.66 -73.39 -28.89
CA ASP A 82 -24.88 -73.43 -27.42
C ASP A 82 -23.87 -74.23 -26.53
N GLY A 83 -23.93 -74.02 -25.21
CA GLY A 83 -23.67 -75.02 -24.14
C GLY A 83 -22.27 -75.09 -23.48
N GLU A 84 -22.04 -75.60 -22.25
CA GLU A 84 -22.95 -76.01 -21.16
C GLU A 84 -22.19 -76.25 -19.81
N GLN A 85 -22.74 -75.76 -18.67
CA GLN A 85 -22.69 -76.19 -17.23
C GLN A 85 -21.45 -76.82 -16.50
N GLY A 86 -21.30 -76.44 -15.21
CA GLY A 86 -20.71 -77.27 -14.10
C GLY A 86 -19.61 -76.58 -13.25
N ALA A 87 -19.83 -75.97 -12.08
CA ALA A 87 -20.25 -76.46 -10.75
C ALA A 87 -19.13 -77.10 -9.87
N GLY A 88 -18.90 -76.62 -8.63
CA GLY A 88 -18.04 -77.30 -7.64
C GLY A 88 -17.50 -76.44 -6.47
N ASP A 89 -18.17 -76.52 -5.31
CA ASP A 89 -17.90 -75.87 -4.01
C ASP A 89 -16.72 -76.47 -3.20
N ALA A 90 -16.13 -75.70 -2.23
CA ALA A 90 -15.65 -76.14 -0.89
C ALA A 90 -14.57 -75.25 -0.20
N THR A 91 -14.85 -74.87 1.05
CA THR A 91 -13.96 -74.38 2.14
C THR A 91 -13.26 -75.58 2.87
N PRO A 92 -12.35 -75.49 3.90
CA PRO A 92 -12.38 -74.57 5.06
C PRO A 92 -11.06 -74.21 5.84
N ASP A 93 -11.28 -73.55 6.98
CA ASP A 93 -10.43 -72.99 8.05
C ASP A 93 -9.25 -73.80 8.62
N GLY A 94 -8.35 -73.13 9.39
CA GLY A 94 -7.91 -73.72 10.68
C GLY A 94 -6.56 -73.35 11.36
N HIS A 95 -6.52 -72.21 12.08
CA HIS A 95 -6.02 -72.07 13.49
C HIS A 95 -4.53 -72.09 13.94
N SER A 96 -4.29 -71.29 15.02
CA SER A 96 -3.18 -71.28 16.02
C SER A 96 -1.75 -70.98 15.51
N GLY A 97 -0.90 -70.14 16.13
CA GLY A 97 -0.57 -69.91 17.56
C GLY A 97 0.92 -70.28 17.76
N GLU A 98 1.77 -69.73 18.63
CA GLU A 98 1.65 -68.76 19.74
C GLU A 98 3.07 -68.23 20.11
N LEU A 99 3.14 -67.00 20.65
CA LEU A 99 4.18 -66.32 21.47
C LEU A 99 5.67 -66.78 21.56
N GLY A 100 6.58 -65.79 21.58
CA GLY A 100 7.95 -65.92 22.11
C GLY A 100 8.71 -64.58 22.19
N THR A 101 9.07 -64.12 23.40
CA THR A 101 9.58 -62.76 23.69
C THR A 101 11.02 -62.72 24.25
N VAL A 102 11.82 -61.72 23.81
CA VAL A 102 12.89 -61.03 24.60
C VAL A 102 14.17 -61.90 24.86
N ASP A 103 15.43 -61.43 24.74
CA ASP A 103 16.02 -60.15 25.18
C ASP A 103 17.37 -59.76 24.48
N THR A 104 17.85 -58.55 24.80
CA THR A 104 19.23 -58.00 24.78
C THR A 104 19.90 -57.51 23.48
N ARG A 105 20.10 -56.17 23.46
CA ARG A 105 21.12 -55.36 22.74
C ARG A 105 22.56 -55.69 23.23
N PRO A 106 23.69 -55.19 22.65
CA PRO A 106 23.81 -53.97 21.80
C PRO A 106 24.84 -53.93 20.63
N GLY A 107 24.64 -52.94 19.74
CA GLY A 107 25.73 -52.12 19.18
C GLY A 107 26.14 -52.35 17.72
N GLY A 108 26.10 -51.28 16.91
CA GLY A 108 26.78 -51.20 15.60
C GLY A 108 25.87 -50.81 14.43
N ASP A 109 26.04 -49.58 13.95
CA ASP A 109 25.50 -48.98 12.71
C ASP A 109 26.73 -48.40 11.94
N PRO A 110 26.72 -48.08 10.63
CA PRO A 110 25.68 -48.28 9.59
C PRO A 110 26.19 -48.97 8.30
N GLY A 111 25.26 -49.29 7.37
CA GLY A 111 25.64 -49.52 5.97
C GLY A 111 24.58 -50.16 5.06
N GLY A 112 23.95 -49.35 4.20
CA GLY A 112 23.31 -49.81 2.95
C GLY A 112 21.86 -50.30 3.06
N ALA A 113 20.90 -49.39 2.96
CA ALA A 113 19.51 -49.74 2.66
C ALA A 113 19.33 -49.91 1.15
N VAL A 114 18.69 -51.01 0.75
CA VAL A 114 18.24 -51.29 -0.62
C VAL A 114 16.82 -50.74 -0.79
N GLU A 115 16.53 -50.08 -1.91
CA GLU A 115 15.17 -49.64 -2.25
C GLU A 115 14.22 -50.84 -2.47
N PRO A 116 13.02 -50.84 -1.87
CA PRO A 116 11.95 -51.76 -2.25
C PRO A 116 11.03 -51.11 -3.30
N GLU A 117 10.87 -51.78 -4.45
CA GLU A 117 9.86 -51.44 -5.46
C GLU A 117 8.43 -51.64 -4.90
N TRP A 118 7.52 -50.70 -5.19
CA TRP A 118 6.10 -50.77 -4.84
C TRP A 118 5.23 -50.84 -6.11
N PRO A 119 4.06 -51.51 -6.08
CA PRO A 119 3.36 -51.92 -7.30
C PRO A 119 2.65 -50.80 -8.05
N GLU A 120 2.69 -50.88 -9.38
CA GLU A 120 2.02 -49.98 -10.31
C GLU A 120 0.51 -50.25 -10.43
N GLU A 121 -0.31 -49.83 -9.45
CA GLU A 121 -1.76 -49.67 -9.68
C GLU A 121 -2.42 -48.74 -8.64
N SER A 122 -2.85 -47.56 -9.07
CA SER A 122 -3.59 -46.60 -8.25
C SER A 122 -5.05 -47.04 -8.08
N PRO A 123 -5.62 -47.06 -6.85
CA PRO A 123 -7.05 -47.32 -6.68
C PRO A 123 -7.87 -46.15 -7.26
N ALA A 124 -8.90 -46.48 -8.04
CA ALA A 124 -9.79 -45.49 -8.63
C ALA A 124 -10.63 -44.76 -7.56
N TRP A 125 -10.95 -43.49 -7.83
CA TRP A 125 -11.80 -42.65 -6.98
C TRP A 125 -13.22 -43.25 -6.83
N PRO A 126 -13.77 -43.36 -5.61
CA PRO A 126 -15.17 -43.76 -5.42
C PRO A 126 -16.11 -42.67 -5.94
N SER A 127 -17.27 -43.10 -6.45
CA SER A 127 -18.28 -42.21 -7.02
C SER A 127 -19.12 -41.53 -5.94
N GLU A 128 -19.80 -40.43 -6.27
CA GLU A 128 -20.69 -39.71 -5.34
C GLU A 128 -21.83 -40.58 -4.76
N SER A 129 -22.15 -41.72 -5.41
CA SER A 129 -23.20 -42.62 -4.96
C SER A 129 -22.86 -43.40 -3.67
N ASP A 130 -21.58 -43.61 -3.36
CA ASP A 130 -21.13 -44.38 -2.19
C ASP A 130 -21.29 -43.61 -0.86
N ALA A 131 -21.38 -42.28 -0.91
CA ALA A 131 -21.60 -41.44 0.27
C ALA A 131 -23.04 -41.53 0.84
N ALA A 132 -24.03 -41.90 0.02
CA ALA A 132 -25.44 -41.91 0.41
C ALA A 132 -25.85 -43.14 1.24
N ALA A 133 -25.07 -44.23 1.22
CA ALA A 133 -25.48 -45.53 1.76
C ALA A 133 -25.21 -45.73 3.26
N LEU A 134 -24.39 -44.90 3.91
CA LEU A 134 -23.97 -45.08 5.31
C LEU A 134 -24.65 -44.15 6.33
N GLY A 135 -25.49 -43.22 5.88
CA GLY A 135 -26.18 -42.24 6.75
C GLY A 135 -27.28 -42.79 7.68
N THR A 136 -27.49 -44.12 7.75
CA THR A 136 -28.63 -44.71 8.49
C THR A 136 -28.26 -45.95 9.32
N ARG A 137 -27.45 -45.77 10.39
CA ARG A 137 -27.45 -46.69 11.55
C ARG A 137 -26.87 -46.09 12.84
N GLY A 138 -27.73 -45.36 13.56
CA GLY A 138 -27.86 -45.44 15.01
C GLY A 138 -26.81 -44.76 15.91
N ILE A 139 -27.26 -43.71 16.60
CA ILE A 139 -27.23 -43.69 18.08
C ILE A 139 -28.61 -43.17 18.54
N ALA A 140 -29.21 -43.79 19.54
CA ALA A 140 -30.44 -43.31 20.19
C ALA A 140 -30.23 -43.27 21.70
N GLY A 141 -30.56 -42.15 22.35
CA GLY A 141 -30.56 -42.04 23.82
C GLY A 141 -30.39 -40.62 24.37
N ALA A 142 -31.52 -39.96 24.65
CA ALA A 142 -31.78 -38.85 25.58
C ALA A 142 -30.74 -37.68 25.75
N GLY A 143 -31.12 -36.40 25.79
CA GLY A 143 -32.45 -35.78 25.69
C GLY A 143 -32.73 -34.73 26.78
N ALA A 144 -32.61 -33.45 26.45
CA ALA A 144 -33.27 -32.34 27.14
C ALA A 144 -33.38 -31.15 26.17
N ALA A 145 -34.55 -30.50 26.11
CA ALA A 145 -34.86 -29.48 25.11
C ALA A 145 -35.04 -28.10 25.72
N ALA A 146 -34.64 -27.07 24.98
CA ALA A 146 -35.15 -25.70 25.13
C ALA A 146 -35.42 -25.17 23.70
N ALA A 147 -36.65 -24.74 23.44
CA ALA A 147 -37.10 -24.31 22.12
C ALA A 147 -37.79 -22.94 22.18
N VAL A 148 -37.37 -22.04 21.31
CA VAL A 148 -38.12 -20.87 20.80
C VAL A 148 -37.67 -20.76 19.33
N SER A 149 -38.43 -21.23 18.35
CA SER A 149 -39.72 -20.75 17.85
C SER A 149 -39.60 -19.44 17.07
N THR A 150 -39.41 -19.58 15.76
CA THR A 150 -39.63 -18.55 14.75
C THR A 150 -41.10 -18.14 14.68
N GLY A 151 -41.37 -16.86 14.48
CA GLY A 151 -42.70 -16.35 14.12
C GLY A 151 -42.61 -14.87 13.81
N GLY A 152 -42.90 -14.49 12.57
CA GLY A 152 -43.10 -13.09 12.18
C GLY A 152 -44.56 -12.85 11.86
N ASP A 153 -45.05 -11.63 12.10
CA ASP A 153 -46.12 -11.02 11.29
C ASP A 153 -46.17 -9.49 11.50
N ALA A 154 -46.98 -8.80 10.71
CA ALA A 154 -46.75 -7.41 10.29
C ALA A 154 -47.45 -6.26 11.07
N ALA A 155 -46.97 -5.05 10.76
CA ALA A 155 -47.68 -3.76 10.68
C ALA A 155 -48.08 -2.98 11.97
N GLY A 156 -47.92 -1.64 11.90
CA GLY A 156 -48.62 -0.68 12.77
C GLY A 156 -47.80 0.55 13.20
N GLU A 157 -48.06 1.71 12.61
CA GLU A 157 -47.73 3.03 13.21
C GLU A 157 -48.53 3.26 14.51
N PRO A 158 -48.13 4.23 15.34
CA PRO A 158 -49.04 5.38 15.48
C PRO A 158 -48.38 6.76 15.67
N GLU A 159 -49.03 7.80 15.13
CA GLU A 159 -48.84 9.20 15.55
C GLU A 159 -49.68 9.57 16.79
N SER A 160 -49.12 10.39 17.68
CA SER A 160 -49.79 11.43 18.51
C SER A 160 -48.76 12.04 19.49
N GLY A 161 -48.79 13.32 19.89
CA GLY A 161 -49.58 14.46 19.45
C GLY A 161 -49.84 15.50 20.56
N VAL A 162 -49.24 16.71 20.47
CA VAL A 162 -49.67 17.99 21.14
C VAL A 162 -49.48 18.08 22.68
N ALA A 163 -49.14 19.21 23.35
CA ALA A 163 -48.39 20.46 23.09
C ALA A 163 -48.26 21.25 24.43
N ASP A 164 -47.41 22.30 24.53
CA ASP A 164 -47.80 23.72 24.81
C ASP A 164 -46.54 24.63 24.88
N ALA A 165 -46.71 25.96 24.89
CA ALA A 165 -45.76 26.95 24.37
C ALA A 165 -45.24 28.02 25.36
N ARG A 166 -44.29 28.87 24.91
CA ARG A 166 -44.45 30.35 24.79
C ARG A 166 -43.23 31.11 24.25
N THR A 167 -43.51 32.07 23.34
CA THR A 167 -42.61 33.12 22.80
C THR A 167 -42.78 34.46 23.57
N PRO A 168 -41.97 35.51 23.28
CA PRO A 168 -42.38 36.61 22.36
C PRO A 168 -41.26 37.05 21.37
N GLU A 169 -41.51 37.35 20.09
CA GLU A 169 -42.01 38.62 19.44
C GLU A 169 -41.02 39.81 19.43
N THR A 170 -40.93 40.72 18.43
CA THR A 170 -41.67 41.02 17.16
C THR A 170 -40.69 41.02 15.94
N GLY A 171 -40.92 41.47 14.68
CA GLY A 171 -42.08 42.02 13.93
C GLY A 171 -42.11 43.56 13.72
N ALA A 172 -42.51 44.18 12.58
CA ALA A 172 -42.75 43.70 11.20
C ALA A 172 -42.96 44.87 10.16
N PHE A 173 -42.55 44.68 8.90
CA PHE A 173 -43.04 45.25 7.59
C PHE A 173 -43.61 46.70 7.41
N ARG A 174 -43.10 47.42 6.38
CA ARG A 174 -43.78 48.23 5.30
C ARG A 174 -42.69 49.07 4.55
N ALA A 175 -42.58 49.23 3.22
CA ALA A 175 -43.47 49.33 2.04
C ALA A 175 -43.97 50.76 1.68
N ALA A 176 -43.43 51.37 0.60
CA ALA A 176 -44.14 52.06 -0.53
C ALA A 176 -43.25 53.03 -1.36
N GLU A 177 -43.31 52.90 -2.71
CA GLU A 177 -43.34 53.93 -3.79
C GLU A 177 -42.25 55.05 -3.89
N ALA A 178 -41.85 55.57 -5.06
CA ALA A 178 -41.94 55.18 -6.49
C ALA A 178 -41.04 56.13 -7.34
N ASP A 179 -40.51 55.69 -8.50
CA ASP A 179 -40.42 56.45 -9.79
C ASP A 179 -39.42 55.85 -10.82
N GLY A 180 -39.81 55.86 -12.12
CA GLY A 180 -38.95 56.43 -13.19
C GLY A 180 -37.98 55.58 -14.04
N ALA A 181 -38.51 54.92 -15.09
CA ALA A 181 -38.01 54.90 -16.49
C ALA A 181 -36.62 54.35 -16.94
N ASP A 182 -36.70 53.25 -17.71
CA ASP A 182 -36.07 52.91 -19.02
C ASP A 182 -34.60 53.23 -19.42
N THR A 183 -33.89 52.14 -19.74
CA THR A 183 -32.97 51.83 -20.87
C THR A 183 -31.98 52.87 -21.43
N SER A 184 -30.70 52.44 -21.57
CA SER A 184 -29.93 52.60 -22.82
C SER A 184 -28.65 51.74 -22.85
N ASP A 185 -28.18 51.43 -24.06
CA ASP A 185 -27.08 50.53 -24.38
C ASP A 185 -25.66 51.11 -24.29
N THR A 186 -24.70 50.21 -24.03
CA THR A 186 -23.42 50.01 -24.74
C THR A 186 -22.73 51.19 -25.49
N ALA A 187 -21.64 51.71 -24.91
CA ALA A 187 -20.39 52.14 -25.56
C ALA A 187 -19.34 52.43 -24.44
N GLY A 188 -18.07 52.02 -24.52
CA GLY A 188 -17.01 52.69 -25.30
C GLY A 188 -16.38 53.81 -24.46
N SER A 189 -15.21 53.61 -23.83
CA SER A 189 -13.87 54.05 -24.34
C SER A 189 -13.83 55.57 -24.61
N GLU A 190 -12.82 56.34 -24.20
CA GLU A 190 -11.36 56.16 -24.32
C GLU A 190 -10.66 56.88 -23.13
N ASP A 191 -9.55 56.33 -22.58
CA ASP A 191 -8.14 56.76 -22.81
C ASP A 191 -7.81 58.13 -22.19
N THR A 192 -6.76 58.30 -21.37
CA THR A 192 -5.34 58.22 -21.80
C THR A 192 -4.46 57.33 -20.91
N GLY A 193 -3.79 56.33 -21.51
CA GLY A 193 -2.64 55.65 -20.91
C GLY A 193 -1.27 56.31 -21.20
N SER A 194 -0.21 55.68 -20.68
CA SER A 194 1.20 55.79 -21.12
C SER A 194 1.94 57.14 -21.01
N GLU A 195 3.27 57.23 -20.90
CA GLU A 195 4.42 56.32 -20.60
C GLU A 195 5.53 57.25 -20.04
N ASP A 196 6.24 56.95 -18.96
CA ASP A 196 7.56 56.27 -18.87
C ASP A 196 8.75 56.89 -19.64
N THR A 197 9.97 56.52 -19.24
CA THR A 197 11.33 56.87 -19.73
C THR A 197 11.92 58.19 -19.20
N GLY A 198 13.24 58.36 -19.04
CA GLY A 198 14.41 57.47 -19.23
C GLY A 198 15.63 58.10 -18.51
N ALA A 199 16.64 57.34 -18.05
CA ALA A 199 17.71 56.69 -18.82
C ALA A 199 18.78 57.65 -19.40
N GLU A 200 20.05 57.40 -19.06
CA GLU A 200 21.23 57.68 -19.90
C GLU A 200 21.61 56.34 -20.60
N ASP A 201 22.19 56.24 -21.80
CA ASP A 201 22.87 57.24 -22.66
C ASP A 201 22.82 56.85 -24.16
N THR A 202 23.02 57.84 -25.04
CA THR A 202 23.30 57.79 -26.50
C THR A 202 22.22 57.25 -27.48
N GLY A 203 21.92 57.90 -28.63
CA GLY A 203 22.31 59.24 -29.09
C GLY A 203 21.97 59.56 -30.57
N ALA A 204 21.93 60.87 -30.88
CA ALA A 204 21.95 61.55 -32.21
C ALA A 204 20.70 61.53 -33.15
N GLY A 205 20.28 62.72 -33.65
CA GLY A 205 19.41 62.79 -34.85
C GLY A 205 18.57 64.05 -35.18
N ASP A 206 19.15 65.27 -35.23
CA ASP A 206 18.64 66.46 -35.96
C ASP A 206 17.28 67.15 -35.62
N ALA A 207 17.07 68.37 -36.15
CA ALA A 207 16.14 69.40 -35.66
C ALA A 207 15.26 70.06 -36.81
N PRO A 208 14.95 71.37 -36.78
CA PRO A 208 13.82 72.13 -36.18
C PRO A 208 12.76 72.55 -37.29
N PRO A 209 11.90 73.62 -37.25
CA PRO A 209 11.72 74.73 -36.28
C PRO A 209 10.31 75.35 -36.00
N ASP A 210 10.27 76.15 -34.93
CA ASP A 210 9.67 77.49 -34.69
C ASP A 210 8.20 77.93 -34.94
N ALA A 211 7.81 78.86 -34.05
CA ALA A 211 6.88 80.01 -34.16
C ALA A 211 5.38 79.81 -33.81
N ALA A 212 4.64 80.77 -33.21
CA ALA A 212 4.91 82.00 -32.43
C ALA A 212 3.55 82.69 -32.10
N ASP A 213 3.39 83.20 -30.86
CA ASP A 213 2.74 84.48 -30.44
C ASP A 213 1.27 84.85 -30.86
N ALA A 214 0.46 85.66 -30.14
CA ALA A 214 0.70 86.62 -29.04
C ALA A 214 -0.58 86.96 -28.20
N ASP A 215 -0.38 87.75 -27.11
CA ASP A 215 -1.29 88.81 -26.54
C ASP A 215 -2.55 88.41 -25.69
N THR A 216 -3.03 89.13 -24.64
CA THR A 216 -2.70 90.45 -24.01
C THR A 216 -3.15 90.58 -22.50
N THR A 217 -2.45 91.43 -21.71
CA THR A 217 -2.92 92.32 -20.57
C THR A 217 -3.18 91.90 -19.08
N SER A 218 -2.52 92.69 -18.19
CA SER A 218 -2.95 93.22 -16.86
C SER A 218 -2.95 92.31 -15.61
N ALA A 219 -1.91 92.34 -14.76
CA ALA A 219 -1.65 93.31 -13.65
C ALA A 219 -2.45 93.02 -12.35
N THR A 220 -1.84 92.83 -11.17
CA THR A 220 -1.10 93.90 -10.44
C THR A 220 -0.27 93.34 -9.26
N THR A 221 1.06 93.55 -9.31
CA THR A 221 2.04 93.76 -8.19
C THR A 221 2.09 92.79 -6.99
N THR A 222 3.22 92.53 -6.34
CA THR A 222 4.57 93.12 -6.26
C THR A 222 5.44 92.03 -5.60
N SER A 223 6.74 91.85 -5.78
CA SER A 223 7.79 92.60 -6.49
C SER A 223 9.08 91.78 -6.31
N GLU A 224 9.91 91.74 -7.35
CA GLU A 224 11.39 91.91 -7.33
C GLU A 224 12.21 91.15 -6.25
N ASP A 225 13.28 90.42 -6.57
CA ASP A 225 14.17 90.41 -7.75
C ASP A 225 14.72 88.96 -7.89
N ALA A 226 14.99 88.37 -9.07
CA ALA A 226 15.96 88.78 -10.09
C ALA A 226 17.40 88.95 -9.53
N ALA A 227 18.49 88.74 -10.25
CA ALA A 227 18.71 88.18 -11.59
C ALA A 227 20.15 87.65 -11.66
N ALA A 228 20.52 87.14 -12.84
CA ALA A 228 21.88 87.20 -13.38
C ALA A 228 23.00 86.49 -12.59
N SER A 229 23.30 85.29 -13.05
CA SER A 229 24.65 84.95 -13.53
C SER A 229 25.70 86.07 -13.43
N ARG A 230 26.40 86.11 -12.30
CA ARG A 230 27.78 86.61 -12.30
C ARG A 230 28.70 85.42 -12.46
N VAL A 231 29.37 85.36 -13.61
CA VAL A 231 30.72 84.80 -13.66
C VAL A 231 31.59 85.72 -12.80
N LEU A 232 31.60 85.47 -11.49
CA LEU A 232 32.65 85.96 -10.64
C LEU A 232 33.83 85.00 -10.84
N PRO A 233 35.02 85.48 -11.24
CA PRO A 233 36.24 84.74 -11.07
C PRO A 233 36.53 84.73 -9.56
N PHE A 234 35.78 83.91 -8.83
CA PHE A 234 36.30 83.42 -7.58
C PHE A 234 37.43 82.46 -7.95
N ASP A 235 38.63 83.04 -8.01
CA ASP A 235 39.77 82.48 -7.29
C ASP A 235 39.37 82.26 -5.81
N VAL A 236 38.40 81.38 -5.56
CA VAL A 236 38.50 80.52 -4.38
C VAL A 236 39.76 79.76 -4.70
N PRO A 237 40.88 79.98 -3.99
CA PRO A 237 42.07 79.22 -4.29
C PRO A 237 41.63 77.77 -4.13
N TRP A 238 41.77 76.92 -5.14
CA TRP A 238 41.43 75.50 -5.03
C TRP A 238 42.20 74.84 -3.88
N ARG A 239 43.28 75.49 -3.41
CA ARG A 239 43.91 75.23 -2.12
C ARG A 239 43.00 75.43 -0.90
N ARG A 240 42.13 76.45 -0.78
CA ARG A 240 41.21 76.62 0.37
C ARG A 240 39.95 75.77 0.28
N VAL A 241 39.29 75.64 -0.89
CA VAL A 241 38.17 74.68 -1.00
C VAL A 241 38.69 73.25 -0.97
N GLY A 242 39.80 72.94 -1.64
CA GLY A 242 40.49 71.67 -1.50
C GLY A 242 40.97 71.39 -0.07
N VAL A 243 41.43 72.39 0.69
CA VAL A 243 41.73 72.23 2.14
C VAL A 243 40.47 72.06 2.96
N ILE A 244 39.37 72.79 2.72
CA ILE A 244 38.12 72.60 3.48
C ILE A 244 37.54 71.21 3.18
N SER A 245 37.47 70.80 1.91
CA SER A 245 37.03 69.46 1.53
C SER A 245 37.98 68.38 2.02
N ALA A 246 39.31 68.58 1.99
CA ALA A 246 40.27 67.63 2.56
C ALA A 246 40.24 67.60 4.11
N VAL A 247 39.85 68.69 4.77
CA VAL A 247 39.60 68.74 6.21
C VAL A 247 38.28 68.04 6.53
N VAL A 248 37.21 68.22 5.75
CA VAL A 248 35.94 67.52 5.94
C VAL A 248 36.10 66.02 5.66
N VAL A 249 36.72 65.64 4.55
CA VAL A 249 37.05 64.23 4.24
C VAL A 249 38.02 63.67 5.27
N GLY A 250 39.04 64.43 5.71
CA GLY A 250 39.95 64.02 6.78
C GLY A 250 39.25 63.80 8.11
N VAL A 251 38.30 64.67 8.48
CA VAL A 251 37.45 64.52 9.67
C VAL A 251 36.51 63.32 9.51
N LEU A 252 35.90 63.10 8.34
CA LEU A 252 35.05 61.94 8.09
C LEU A 252 35.84 60.62 8.11
N VAL A 253 37.07 60.60 7.59
CA VAL A 253 37.97 59.43 7.67
C VAL A 253 38.42 59.19 9.12
N VAL A 254 38.70 60.24 9.89
CA VAL A 254 39.00 60.13 11.33
C VAL A 254 37.78 59.63 12.11
N LEU A 255 36.57 60.14 11.84
CA LEU A 255 35.33 59.69 12.48
C LEU A 255 34.96 58.26 12.07
N TYR A 256 35.18 57.87 10.82
CA TYR A 256 34.98 56.51 10.34
C TYR A 256 35.97 55.53 10.98
N GLY A 257 37.25 55.91 11.06
CA GLY A 257 38.26 55.14 11.78
C GLY A 257 38.00 55.06 13.29
N LEU A 258 37.44 56.12 13.89
CA LEU A 258 37.03 56.15 15.29
C LEU A 258 35.80 55.25 15.53
N ASP A 259 34.79 55.27 14.66
CA ASP A 259 33.62 54.40 14.75
C ASP A 259 33.99 52.92 14.55
N LEU A 260 34.88 52.63 13.59
CA LEU A 260 35.48 51.30 13.41
C LEU A 260 36.23 50.82 14.65
N LEU A 261 36.93 51.70 15.37
CA LEU A 261 37.65 51.36 16.61
C LEU A 261 36.71 51.22 17.82
N ILE A 262 35.69 52.07 17.93
CA ILE A 262 34.77 52.11 19.07
C ILE A 262 33.83 50.90 19.05
N SER A 263 33.32 50.53 17.87
CA SER A 263 32.37 49.43 17.73
C SER A 263 33.03 48.08 17.42
N GLN A 264 34.35 47.96 17.54
CA GLN A 264 35.07 46.74 17.20
C GLN A 264 34.73 45.61 18.19
N GLY A 265 33.89 44.66 17.76
CA GLY A 265 33.41 43.55 18.59
C GLY A 265 32.00 43.75 19.18
N ASP A 266 31.35 44.88 18.87
CA ASP A 266 29.93 45.11 19.16
C ASP A 266 29.06 44.56 18.02
N VAL A 267 27.85 44.11 18.37
CA VAL A 267 26.82 43.68 17.40
C VAL A 267 26.49 44.84 16.48
N ALA A 268 26.39 44.57 15.17
CA ALA A 268 26.16 45.64 14.20
C ALA A 268 24.83 46.37 14.46
N ARG A 269 24.85 47.70 14.31
CA ARG A 269 23.66 48.54 14.54
C ARG A 269 22.56 48.17 13.55
N GLY A 270 21.33 48.08 14.05
CA GLY A 270 20.17 47.62 13.29
C GLY A 270 19.98 46.10 13.24
N ARG A 271 20.85 45.29 13.87
CA ARG A 271 20.68 43.83 13.85
C ARG A 271 19.84 43.28 14.99
N THR A 272 18.89 42.43 14.63
CA THR A 272 18.27 41.47 15.53
C THR A 272 18.84 40.07 15.28
N VAL A 273 18.78 39.20 16.28
CA VAL A 273 19.08 37.77 16.12
C VAL A 273 17.80 36.99 16.41
N ALA A 274 17.29 36.31 15.38
CA ALA A 274 16.01 35.60 15.40
C ALA A 274 14.80 36.43 15.90
N GLY A 275 14.86 37.75 15.76
CA GLY A 275 13.86 38.71 16.26
C GLY A 275 14.13 39.33 17.64
N VAL A 276 15.20 38.93 18.34
CA VAL A 276 15.66 39.58 19.59
C VAL A 276 16.58 40.76 19.26
N ASP A 277 16.35 41.93 19.87
CA ASP A 277 17.16 43.13 19.62
C ASP A 277 18.44 43.17 20.48
N VAL A 278 19.56 42.97 19.80
CA VAL A 278 20.92 43.03 20.36
C VAL A 278 21.78 44.13 19.72
N ALA A 279 21.17 45.02 18.93
CA ALA A 279 21.88 46.01 18.13
C ALA A 279 22.77 46.95 18.98
N GLY A 280 24.07 46.98 18.68
CA GLY A 280 25.03 47.85 19.38
C GLY A 280 25.36 47.42 20.82
N GLN A 281 24.92 46.24 21.27
CA GLN A 281 25.43 45.63 22.49
C GLN A 281 26.84 45.05 22.25
N SER A 282 27.66 45.01 23.31
CA SER A 282 28.91 44.27 23.28
C SER A 282 28.66 42.77 23.15
N ARG A 283 29.58 41.99 22.57
CA ARG A 283 29.42 40.52 22.39
C ARG A 283 28.98 39.79 23.68
N GLU A 284 29.55 40.18 24.82
CA GLU A 284 29.29 39.58 26.15
C GLU A 284 27.94 40.01 26.75
N GLU A 285 27.36 41.09 26.25
CA GLU A 285 26.03 41.58 26.62
C GLU A 285 24.96 40.98 25.72
N ALA A 286 25.23 40.96 24.40
CA ALA A 286 24.41 40.26 23.41
C ALA A 286 24.26 38.77 23.71
N GLU A 287 25.33 38.07 24.10
CA GLU A 287 25.23 36.66 24.50
C GLU A 287 24.28 36.48 25.70
N ARG A 288 24.33 37.39 26.68
CA ARG A 288 23.46 37.31 27.86
C ARG A 288 22.01 37.58 27.51
N THR A 289 21.73 38.66 26.76
CA THR A 289 20.38 38.97 26.29
C THR A 289 19.79 37.83 25.49
N LEU A 290 20.56 37.21 24.59
CA LEU A 290 20.06 36.09 23.79
C LEU A 290 19.84 34.81 24.63
N ARG A 291 20.69 34.53 25.63
CA ARG A 291 20.47 33.40 26.56
C ARG A 291 19.31 33.62 27.53
N ASP A 292 18.97 34.88 27.82
CA ASP A 292 17.84 35.24 28.68
C ASP A 292 16.50 35.31 27.91
N GLU A 293 16.51 35.58 26.59
CA GLU A 293 15.30 35.74 25.75
C GLU A 293 15.01 34.58 24.78
N LEU A 294 16.00 33.76 24.40
CA LEU A 294 15.80 32.56 23.58
C LEU A 294 15.69 31.32 24.45
N ASP A 295 14.69 30.49 24.16
CA ASP A 295 14.40 29.28 24.94
C ASP A 295 14.89 28.03 24.19
N GLU A 296 15.93 27.39 24.73
CA GLU A 296 16.49 26.14 24.19
C GLU A 296 15.77 24.86 24.71
N GLU A 297 14.92 24.97 25.76
CA GLU A 297 14.32 23.82 26.46
C GLU A 297 12.82 23.62 26.17
N SER A 298 12.08 24.69 25.85
CA SER A 298 10.64 24.60 25.58
C SER A 298 10.31 23.99 24.21
N PRO A 299 9.21 23.24 24.08
CA PRO A 299 8.70 22.78 22.78
C PRO A 299 8.42 23.93 21.81
N VAL A 300 9.05 23.87 20.64
CA VAL A 300 8.93 24.83 19.55
C VAL A 300 7.52 24.77 18.98
N ARG A 301 6.80 25.89 18.97
CA ARG A 301 5.51 26.00 18.27
C ARG A 301 5.75 26.09 16.76
N LEU A 302 5.15 25.16 16.01
CA LEU A 302 5.18 25.14 14.56
C LEU A 302 3.79 25.47 14.00
N THR A 303 3.73 26.34 12.99
CA THR A 303 2.47 26.79 12.38
C THR A 303 2.50 26.61 10.87
N GLY A 304 1.43 26.08 10.29
CA GLY A 304 1.33 25.82 8.85
C GLY A 304 0.73 24.45 8.58
N GLY A 305 -0.42 24.38 7.91
CA GLY A 305 -1.23 23.16 7.81
C GLY A 305 -2.01 22.81 9.10
N GLY A 306 -1.53 23.27 10.25
CA GLY A 306 -2.16 23.19 11.57
C GLY A 306 -1.33 23.95 12.61
N GLU A 307 -1.61 23.71 13.90
CA GLU A 307 -0.70 24.01 15.00
C GLU A 307 -0.03 22.69 15.43
N HIS A 308 1.30 22.69 15.48
CA HIS A 308 2.09 21.52 15.86
C HIS A 308 3.18 21.95 16.87
N THR A 309 3.80 20.98 17.51
CA THR A 309 4.97 21.21 18.37
C THR A 309 6.11 20.28 17.98
N LEU A 310 7.33 20.74 18.21
CA LEU A 310 8.57 19.98 18.04
C LEU A 310 9.42 20.18 19.30
N ASP A 311 9.92 19.09 19.87
CA ASP A 311 10.85 19.12 20.99
C ASP A 311 12.28 19.32 20.46
N PRO A 312 13.00 20.40 20.85
CA PRO A 312 14.38 20.62 20.44
C PRO A 312 15.30 19.44 20.71
N ALA A 313 15.15 18.78 21.86
CA ALA A 313 16.02 17.69 22.27
C ALA A 313 15.81 16.45 21.39
N SER A 314 14.55 16.07 21.12
CA SER A 314 14.19 14.97 20.22
C SER A 314 14.55 15.23 18.76
N ALA A 315 14.64 16.49 18.33
CA ALA A 315 15.10 16.89 17.01
C ALA A 315 16.63 17.11 16.92
N GLY A 316 17.36 16.93 18.02
CA GLY A 316 18.80 17.14 18.11
C GLY A 316 19.26 18.59 17.87
N LEU A 317 18.38 19.58 18.11
CA LEU A 317 18.64 21.00 17.89
C LEU A 317 19.47 21.61 19.03
N SER A 318 20.39 22.52 18.67
CA SER A 318 21.22 23.29 19.60
C SER A 318 21.74 24.57 18.94
N VAL A 319 21.99 25.63 19.71
CA VAL A 319 22.52 26.89 19.16
C VAL A 319 24.05 26.90 19.19
N ASP A 320 24.69 27.14 18.04
CA ASP A 320 26.11 27.54 18.00
C ASP A 320 26.19 29.03 18.37
N TRP A 321 26.33 29.27 19.66
CA TRP A 321 26.45 30.60 20.24
C TRP A 321 27.67 31.38 19.72
N GLN A 322 28.77 30.69 19.37
CA GLN A 322 29.96 31.38 18.86
C GLN A 322 29.73 31.87 17.44
N ALA A 323 29.27 30.99 16.54
CA ALA A 323 28.99 31.33 15.16
C ALA A 323 27.83 32.31 15.00
N THR A 324 26.79 32.20 15.85
CA THR A 324 25.67 33.16 15.88
C THR A 324 26.14 34.56 16.27
N LEU A 325 26.98 34.69 17.30
CA LEU A 325 27.55 35.98 17.71
C LEU A 325 28.58 36.52 16.72
N ASP A 326 29.36 35.66 16.06
CA ASP A 326 30.27 36.07 14.98
C ASP A 326 29.49 36.64 13.79
N ALA A 327 28.39 35.98 13.38
CA ALA A 327 27.49 36.49 12.35
C ALA A 327 26.82 37.81 12.75
N ALA A 328 26.38 37.95 14.01
CA ALA A 328 25.79 39.18 14.52
C ALA A 328 26.79 40.35 14.62
N THR A 329 28.06 40.06 14.93
CA THR A 329 29.15 41.05 15.09
C THR A 329 29.93 41.37 13.81
N ASP A 330 29.74 40.64 12.70
CA ASP A 330 30.41 40.92 11.42
C ASP A 330 29.96 42.26 10.83
N GLN A 331 30.81 43.30 10.90
CA GLN A 331 30.43 44.64 10.50
C GLN A 331 30.78 44.95 9.04
N PRO A 332 29.86 45.58 8.27
CA PRO A 332 30.14 45.98 6.91
C PRO A 332 31.27 47.03 6.86
N LEU A 333 32.34 46.70 6.13
CA LEU A 333 33.50 47.57 5.87
C LEU A 333 33.23 48.66 4.82
N ASN A 334 32.03 48.71 4.24
CA ASN A 334 31.61 49.74 3.31
C ASN A 334 30.92 50.88 4.08
N PRO A 335 31.40 52.14 3.97
CA PRO A 335 30.86 53.26 4.75
C PRO A 335 29.40 53.59 4.42
N PHE A 336 28.92 53.28 3.21
CA PHE A 336 27.53 53.57 2.82
C PHE A 336 26.55 52.56 3.43
N THR A 337 26.87 51.26 3.42
CA THR A 337 26.02 50.23 4.04
C THR A 337 26.02 50.34 5.56
N ARG A 338 27.17 50.70 6.16
CA ARG A 338 27.30 51.01 7.59
C ARG A 338 26.50 52.25 8.03
N LEU A 339 26.36 53.24 7.16
CA LEU A 339 25.46 54.39 7.40
C LEU A 339 23.99 54.00 7.20
N ALA A 340 23.69 53.15 6.21
CA ALA A 340 22.34 52.65 5.95
C ALA A 340 21.80 51.78 7.12
N SER A 341 22.65 50.97 7.76
CA SER A 341 22.26 50.12 8.90
C SER A 341 21.85 50.90 10.16
N LEU A 342 22.04 52.23 10.20
CA LEU A 342 21.43 53.10 11.20
C LEU A 342 19.91 53.32 11.00
N PHE A 343 19.40 52.99 9.80
CA PHE A 343 18.02 53.21 9.36
C PHE A 343 17.34 51.95 8.80
N THR A 344 18.11 50.90 8.49
CA THR A 344 17.60 49.60 8.02
C THR A 344 17.90 48.51 9.04
N GLY A 345 16.86 47.79 9.48
CA GLY A 345 17.04 46.59 10.31
C GLY A 345 17.40 45.36 9.48
N GLU A 346 18.22 44.48 10.04
CA GLU A 346 18.62 43.18 9.47
C GLU A 346 18.41 42.08 10.53
N ASP A 347 17.60 41.07 10.24
CA ASP A 347 17.38 39.94 11.16
C ASP A 347 18.29 38.76 10.78
N VAL A 348 19.27 38.47 11.64
CA VAL A 348 20.22 37.37 11.47
C VAL A 348 19.62 36.12 12.09
N GLY A 349 19.52 35.04 11.30
CA GLY A 349 19.04 33.75 11.80
C GLY A 349 20.01 33.10 12.79
N LEU A 350 19.50 32.19 13.62
CA LEU A 350 20.36 31.37 14.49
C LEU A 350 21.27 30.49 13.65
N VAL A 351 22.54 30.42 14.02
CA VAL A 351 23.43 29.36 13.55
C VAL A 351 23.19 28.15 14.44
N SER A 352 22.32 27.25 14.00
CA SER A 352 21.96 26.05 14.76
C SER A 352 22.75 24.82 14.32
N THR A 353 23.25 24.06 15.28
CA THR A 353 23.71 22.69 15.07
C THR A 353 22.54 21.71 15.23
N ALA A 354 22.44 20.73 14.34
CA ALA A 354 21.37 19.73 14.36
C ALA A 354 21.89 18.35 14.00
N ASP A 355 21.36 17.31 14.63
CA ASP A 355 21.42 15.96 14.09
C ASP A 355 20.47 15.87 12.89
N THR A 356 21.04 15.76 11.69
CA THR A 356 20.30 15.71 10.43
C THR A 356 19.23 14.61 10.43
N ALA A 357 19.52 13.44 11.00
CA ALA A 357 18.64 12.28 10.97
C ALA A 357 17.49 12.39 12.00
N GLN A 358 17.76 12.95 13.18
CA GLN A 358 16.72 13.22 14.18
C GLN A 358 15.77 14.33 13.70
N LEU A 359 16.31 15.42 13.14
CA LEU A 359 15.51 16.50 12.57
C LEU A 359 14.71 16.02 11.33
N ASP A 360 15.25 15.12 10.50
CA ASP A 360 14.49 14.51 9.40
C ASP A 360 13.37 13.60 9.89
N ALA A 361 13.58 12.84 10.97
CA ALA A 361 12.54 11.99 11.56
C ALA A 361 11.37 12.82 12.09
N GLU A 362 11.63 13.94 12.78
CA GLU A 362 10.57 14.86 13.22
C GLU A 362 9.90 15.59 12.05
N ILE A 363 10.63 15.98 11.01
CA ILE A 363 10.04 16.55 9.80
C ILE A 363 9.13 15.53 9.10
N GLU A 364 9.51 14.24 9.02
CA GLU A 364 8.66 13.21 8.44
C GLU A 364 7.41 12.95 9.29
N ARG A 365 7.55 12.93 10.62
CA ARG A 365 6.40 12.86 11.55
C ARG A 365 5.44 14.04 11.38
N LEU A 366 5.96 15.24 11.15
CA LEU A 366 5.15 16.42 10.81
C LEU A 366 4.50 16.29 9.43
N ARG A 367 5.12 15.59 8.48
CA ARG A 367 4.50 15.30 7.17
C ARG A 367 3.34 14.33 7.28
N ASP A 368 3.39 13.34 8.16
CA ASP A 368 2.25 12.45 8.38
C ASP A 368 1.00 13.21 8.90
N ASP A 369 1.21 14.27 9.70
CA ASP A 369 0.13 15.16 10.18
C ASP A 369 -0.31 16.22 9.13
N ILE A 370 0.65 16.77 8.37
CA ILE A 370 0.44 17.94 7.48
C ILE A 370 0.13 17.52 6.05
N ASP A 371 0.83 16.56 5.45
CA ASP A 371 0.66 16.17 4.05
C ASP A 371 -0.73 15.56 3.84
N ARG A 372 -1.58 16.23 3.06
CA ARG A 372 -2.89 15.72 2.63
C ARG A 372 -2.91 15.62 1.11
N LYS A 373 -3.12 14.42 0.58
CA LYS A 373 -3.33 14.22 -0.86
C LYS A 373 -4.51 15.07 -1.33
N ALA A 374 -4.36 15.70 -2.49
CA ALA A 374 -5.48 16.32 -3.18
C ALA A 374 -6.48 15.23 -3.58
N THR A 375 -7.77 15.50 -3.47
CA THR A 375 -8.84 14.58 -3.86
C THR A 375 -9.75 15.30 -4.83
N GLU A 376 -9.80 14.79 -6.06
CA GLU A 376 -10.71 15.27 -7.09
C GLU A 376 -12.17 15.02 -6.68
N GLY A 377 -13.06 15.88 -7.17
CA GLY A 377 -14.49 15.79 -6.94
C GLY A 377 -15.11 14.69 -7.79
N THR A 378 -16.11 14.03 -7.25
CA THR A 378 -16.75 12.86 -7.88
C THR A 378 -18.22 12.79 -7.50
N ILE A 379 -18.91 11.75 -7.94
CA ILE A 379 -20.34 11.54 -7.67
C ILE A 379 -20.52 10.15 -7.08
N ARG A 380 -21.17 10.08 -5.93
CA ARG A 380 -21.52 8.83 -5.23
C ARG A 380 -23.01 8.59 -5.34
N PHE A 381 -23.44 7.33 -5.40
CA PHE A 381 -24.87 6.99 -5.40
C PHE A 381 -25.39 6.54 -4.04
N GLU A 382 -26.56 7.04 -3.66
CA GLU A 382 -27.39 6.53 -2.57
C GLU A 382 -28.58 5.77 -3.17
N GLY A 383 -28.39 4.46 -3.37
CA GLY A 383 -29.31 3.61 -4.11
C GLY A 383 -29.29 3.91 -5.60
N THR A 384 -30.05 4.91 -6.04
CA THR A 384 -30.04 5.48 -7.39
C THR A 384 -29.94 7.00 -7.40
N THR A 385 -29.88 7.65 -6.24
CA THR A 385 -29.77 9.12 -6.14
C THR A 385 -28.31 9.53 -6.24
N PRO A 386 -27.90 10.33 -7.24
CA PRO A 386 -26.54 10.87 -7.28
C PRO A 386 -26.34 11.94 -6.22
N VAL A 387 -25.18 11.89 -5.57
CA VAL A 387 -24.75 12.82 -4.52
C VAL A 387 -23.38 13.36 -4.90
N ALA A 388 -23.29 14.68 -5.10
CA ALA A 388 -22.03 15.37 -5.36
C ALA A 388 -21.06 15.21 -4.19
N VAL A 389 -19.81 14.86 -4.49
CA VAL A 389 -18.68 14.87 -3.55
C VAL A 389 -17.74 15.98 -4.01
N ASP A 390 -17.76 17.11 -3.29
CA ASP A 390 -16.97 18.28 -3.64
C ASP A 390 -15.46 17.99 -3.53
N PRO A 391 -14.62 18.51 -4.45
CA PRO A 391 -13.18 18.29 -4.45
C PRO A 391 -12.50 18.94 -3.23
N VAL A 392 -11.43 18.32 -2.76
CA VAL A 392 -10.65 18.80 -1.61
C VAL A 392 -9.22 19.05 -2.03
N LYS A 393 -8.79 20.33 -1.96
CA LYS A 393 -7.40 20.73 -2.18
C LYS A 393 -6.48 19.98 -1.22
N GLY A 394 -5.37 19.49 -1.76
CA GLY A 394 -4.32 18.88 -0.96
C GLY A 394 -3.41 19.94 -0.36
N ARG A 395 -2.47 19.48 0.46
CA ARG A 395 -1.40 20.28 1.03
C ARG A 395 -0.18 19.40 1.19
N LYS A 396 1.01 19.97 1.01
CA LYS A 396 2.28 19.28 1.19
C LYS A 396 3.29 20.21 1.83
N LEU A 397 3.93 19.76 2.91
CA LEU A 397 5.06 20.43 3.53
C LEU A 397 6.24 20.46 2.55
N ASP A 398 6.91 21.59 2.43
CA ASP A 398 8.25 21.66 1.85
C ASP A 398 9.27 21.31 2.94
N SER A 399 9.75 20.07 2.95
CA SER A 399 10.73 19.59 3.93
C SER A 399 12.02 20.40 3.95
N GLY A 400 12.48 20.90 2.79
CA GLY A 400 13.73 21.66 2.68
C GLY A 400 13.58 23.07 3.25
N GLY A 401 12.48 23.74 2.88
CA GLY A 401 12.09 25.02 3.47
C GLY A 401 11.79 24.90 4.97
N ALA A 402 11.12 23.83 5.40
CA ALA A 402 10.82 23.56 6.81
C ALA A 402 12.07 23.39 7.65
N ARG A 403 13.04 22.56 7.20
CA ARG A 403 14.33 22.42 7.89
C ARG A 403 15.04 23.77 8.03
N SER A 404 15.08 24.54 6.95
CA SER A 404 15.74 25.87 6.93
C SER A 404 15.06 26.86 7.88
N ALA A 405 13.72 26.88 7.91
CA ALA A 405 12.93 27.73 8.80
C ALA A 405 13.10 27.35 10.28
N ILE A 406 13.14 26.05 10.59
CA ILE A 406 13.39 25.54 11.94
C ILE A 406 14.80 25.94 12.38
N LEU A 407 15.84 25.57 11.63
CA LEU A 407 17.23 25.86 11.98
C LEU A 407 17.49 27.37 12.21
N ALA A 408 16.84 28.24 11.47
CA ALA A 408 17.02 29.69 11.60
C ALA A 408 16.29 30.33 12.80
N ARG A 409 15.19 29.73 13.30
CA ARG A 409 14.25 30.40 14.23
C ARG A 409 13.64 29.53 15.33
N TRP A 410 14.07 28.29 15.54
CA TRP A 410 13.40 27.37 16.48
C TRP A 410 13.31 27.89 17.93
N ALA A 411 14.37 28.52 18.45
CA ALA A 411 14.39 29.12 19.79
C ALA A 411 13.76 30.53 19.87
N ALA A 412 13.20 31.03 18.76
CA ALA A 412 12.72 32.41 18.66
C ALA A 412 11.34 32.61 19.32
N PRO A 413 11.10 33.78 19.96
CA PRO A 413 9.78 34.12 20.49
C PRO A 413 8.74 34.19 19.36
N GLY A 414 7.70 33.37 19.46
CA GLY A 414 6.59 33.29 18.49
C GLY A 414 6.54 32.00 17.68
N GLY A 415 7.61 31.19 17.68
CA GLY A 415 7.67 29.92 16.96
C GLY A 415 7.96 30.05 15.46
N VAL A 416 7.83 28.94 14.73
CA VAL A 416 8.25 28.82 13.33
C VAL A 416 7.06 28.63 12.40
N ALA A 417 7.02 29.39 11.31
CA ALA A 417 6.07 29.19 10.21
C ALA A 417 6.66 28.18 9.20
N LEU A 418 5.95 27.07 9.00
CA LEU A 418 6.33 26.00 8.09
C LEU A 418 5.83 26.32 6.66
N PRO A 419 6.68 26.21 5.63
CA PRO A 419 6.26 26.39 4.24
C PRO A 419 5.43 25.20 3.77
N VAL A 420 4.12 25.39 3.68
CA VAL A 420 3.17 24.39 3.16
C VAL A 420 2.64 24.85 1.81
N ARG A 421 2.89 24.08 0.76
CA ARG A 421 2.28 24.31 -0.55
C ARG A 421 0.90 23.66 -0.63
N THR A 422 -0.08 24.41 -1.14
CA THR A 422 -1.39 23.85 -1.51
C THR A 422 -1.23 23.04 -2.81
N LEU A 423 -1.78 21.83 -2.82
CA LEU A 423 -1.90 21.02 -4.04
C LEU A 423 -3.29 21.27 -4.63
N GLU A 424 -3.32 21.85 -5.81
CA GLU A 424 -4.59 22.17 -6.49
C GLU A 424 -5.26 20.91 -7.05
N VAL A 425 -6.56 21.03 -7.29
CA VAL A 425 -7.46 20.02 -7.87
C VAL A 425 -7.97 20.57 -9.20
N ARG A 426 -8.15 19.71 -10.21
CA ARG A 426 -8.63 20.15 -11.53
C ARG A 426 -10.13 20.42 -11.50
N SER A 427 -10.87 19.56 -10.81
CA SER A 427 -12.32 19.70 -10.63
C SER A 427 -12.71 20.79 -9.65
N THR A 428 -13.94 21.28 -9.76
CA THR A 428 -14.54 22.27 -8.84
C THR A 428 -15.90 21.79 -8.35
N PRO A 429 -16.41 22.30 -7.22
CA PRO A 429 -17.78 22.04 -6.79
C PRO A 429 -18.83 22.39 -7.86
N GLY A 430 -18.53 23.35 -8.75
CA GLY A 430 -19.36 23.68 -9.90
C GLY A 430 -19.38 22.54 -10.93
N THR A 431 -18.21 22.07 -11.39
CA THR A 431 -18.14 21.02 -12.42
C THR A 431 -18.68 19.67 -11.93
N VAL A 432 -18.55 19.34 -10.63
CA VAL A 432 -19.20 18.17 -10.05
C VAL A 432 -20.73 18.28 -10.10
N ARG A 433 -21.30 19.44 -9.72
CA ARG A 433 -22.77 19.64 -9.74
C ARG A 433 -23.33 19.64 -11.15
N THR A 434 -22.61 20.25 -12.11
CA THR A 434 -22.95 20.13 -13.54
C THR A 434 -22.95 18.67 -13.99
N ALA A 435 -21.95 17.88 -13.61
CA ALA A 435 -21.91 16.45 -13.94
C ALA A 435 -23.02 15.62 -13.25
N VAL A 436 -23.51 16.03 -12.07
CA VAL A 436 -24.70 15.40 -11.46
C VAL A 436 -25.91 15.57 -12.37
N THR A 437 -26.22 16.79 -12.78
CA THR A 437 -27.42 17.10 -13.58
C THR A 437 -27.30 16.66 -15.04
N ASP A 438 -26.12 16.81 -15.66
CA ASP A 438 -25.93 16.57 -17.09
C ASP A 438 -25.57 15.11 -17.41
N LEU A 439 -24.97 14.37 -16.46
CA LEU A 439 -24.52 12.99 -16.67
C LEU A 439 -25.20 11.99 -15.73
N ALA A 440 -25.15 12.22 -14.42
CA ALA A 440 -25.54 11.20 -13.45
C ALA A 440 -27.08 11.00 -13.37
N GLU A 441 -27.85 12.08 -13.29
CA GLU A 441 -29.32 12.05 -13.24
C GLU A 441 -29.93 11.44 -14.52
N PRO A 442 -29.52 11.84 -15.75
CA PRO A 442 -29.98 11.20 -16.98
C PRO A 442 -29.56 9.74 -17.08
N ALA A 443 -28.34 9.39 -16.65
CA ALA A 443 -27.84 8.03 -16.73
C ALA A 443 -28.68 7.04 -15.90
N VAL A 444 -29.13 7.42 -14.71
CA VAL A 444 -29.92 6.53 -13.83
C VAL A 444 -31.45 6.70 -13.97
N SER A 445 -31.92 7.63 -14.81
CA SER A 445 -33.36 7.92 -14.99
C SER A 445 -34.18 6.69 -15.41
N GLU A 446 -33.66 5.89 -16.35
CA GLU A 446 -34.35 4.73 -16.91
C GLU A 446 -33.40 3.54 -17.14
N ARG A 447 -33.99 2.35 -17.32
CA ARG A 447 -33.27 1.14 -17.74
C ARG A 447 -32.62 1.32 -19.12
N VAL A 448 -31.52 0.61 -19.35
CA VAL A 448 -30.84 0.49 -20.65
C VAL A 448 -30.84 -0.96 -21.10
N THR A 449 -30.91 -1.18 -22.42
CA THR A 449 -31.05 -2.51 -23.04
C THR A 449 -29.77 -2.89 -23.77
N ILE A 450 -29.15 -4.01 -23.43
CA ILE A 450 -28.00 -4.57 -24.15
C ILE A 450 -28.51 -5.71 -25.03
N ARG A 451 -28.50 -5.50 -26.35
CA ARG A 451 -28.94 -6.49 -27.34
C ARG A 451 -27.78 -7.41 -27.67
N GLY A 452 -27.91 -8.69 -27.31
CA GLY A 452 -26.95 -9.73 -27.64
C GLY A 452 -27.38 -10.58 -28.84
N GLU A 453 -26.63 -11.64 -29.13
CA GLU A 453 -26.95 -12.56 -30.24
C GLU A 453 -28.06 -13.55 -29.85
N GLY A 454 -29.31 -13.13 -30.02
CA GLY A 454 -30.49 -13.96 -29.71
C GLY A 454 -30.98 -13.86 -28.26
N ALA A 455 -30.22 -13.20 -27.38
CA ALA A 455 -30.65 -12.80 -26.04
C ALA A 455 -30.62 -11.27 -25.87
N THR A 456 -31.13 -10.76 -24.75
CA THR A 456 -31.13 -9.33 -24.45
C THR A 456 -31.12 -9.11 -22.94
N ALA A 457 -30.11 -8.39 -22.44
CA ALA A 457 -30.03 -7.99 -21.05
C ALA A 457 -30.70 -6.63 -20.82
N THR A 458 -31.40 -6.50 -19.69
CA THR A 458 -31.92 -5.22 -19.21
C THR A 458 -31.14 -4.81 -17.97
N VAL A 459 -30.41 -3.70 -18.06
CA VAL A 459 -29.71 -3.08 -16.93
C VAL A 459 -30.65 -2.03 -16.32
N ARG A 460 -31.05 -2.23 -15.06
CA ARG A 460 -31.94 -1.31 -14.32
C ARG A 460 -31.15 -0.13 -13.73
N PRO A 461 -31.79 1.00 -13.39
CA PRO A 461 -31.16 2.15 -12.71
C PRO A 461 -30.17 1.80 -11.59
N ARG A 462 -30.51 0.87 -10.69
CA ARG A 462 -29.61 0.43 -9.60
C ARG A 462 -28.37 -0.33 -10.09
N GLY A 463 -28.44 -0.99 -11.23
CA GLY A 463 -27.28 -1.59 -11.90
C GLY A 463 -26.39 -0.52 -12.50
N ILE A 464 -26.98 0.42 -13.24
CA ILE A 464 -26.27 1.56 -13.84
C ILE A 464 -25.56 2.38 -12.75
N ALA A 465 -26.25 2.72 -11.66
CA ALA A 465 -25.69 3.45 -10.51
C ALA A 465 -24.55 2.71 -9.78
N ARG A 466 -24.49 1.36 -9.87
CA ARG A 466 -23.37 0.58 -9.34
C ARG A 466 -22.16 0.59 -10.28
N SER A 467 -22.39 0.57 -11.59
CA SER A 467 -21.32 0.49 -12.59
C SER A 467 -20.82 1.87 -13.06
N LEU A 468 -21.49 2.97 -12.75
CA LEU A 468 -21.12 4.30 -13.26
C LEU A 468 -19.90 4.86 -12.51
N THR A 469 -18.83 5.16 -13.25
CA THR A 469 -17.60 5.78 -12.74
C THR A 469 -17.46 7.22 -13.23
N PHE A 470 -16.62 8.03 -12.58
CA PHE A 470 -16.40 9.43 -12.96
C PHE A 470 -14.93 9.82 -12.88
N ASP A 471 -14.33 10.09 -14.04
CA ASP A 471 -12.94 10.53 -14.20
C ASP A 471 -12.87 12.03 -14.46
N VAL A 472 -11.96 12.73 -13.81
CA VAL A 472 -11.74 14.17 -14.05
C VAL A 472 -10.79 14.37 -15.23
N ARG A 473 -11.26 15.10 -16.25
CA ARG A 473 -10.52 15.52 -17.43
C ARG A 473 -9.56 16.68 -17.11
N ASP A 474 -8.69 17.01 -18.05
CA ASP A 474 -7.70 18.07 -17.91
C ASP A 474 -8.31 19.48 -17.82
N ASP A 475 -9.54 19.66 -18.31
CA ASP A 475 -10.34 20.90 -18.17
C ASP A 475 -11.12 20.99 -16.85
N GLY A 476 -11.00 20.00 -15.96
CA GLY A 476 -11.72 19.94 -14.68
C GLY A 476 -13.17 19.46 -14.78
N SER A 477 -13.65 19.10 -15.97
CA SER A 477 -14.96 18.45 -16.15
C SER A 477 -14.89 16.95 -15.79
N LEU A 478 -16.02 16.37 -15.40
CA LEU A 478 -16.12 14.93 -15.14
C LEU A 478 -16.56 14.20 -16.42
N ALA A 479 -15.95 13.04 -16.66
CA ALA A 479 -16.32 12.08 -17.69
C ALA A 479 -17.04 10.90 -17.05
N ALA A 480 -18.25 10.57 -17.51
CA ALA A 480 -18.92 9.34 -17.10
C ALA A 480 -18.26 8.13 -17.81
N GLY A 481 -17.78 7.18 -17.00
CA GLY A 481 -17.32 5.87 -17.43
C GLY A 481 -18.25 4.76 -16.94
N ILE A 482 -18.00 3.53 -17.37
CA ILE A 482 -18.70 2.34 -16.86
C ILE A 482 -17.65 1.30 -16.47
N ASP A 483 -17.75 0.82 -15.24
CA ASP A 483 -17.03 -0.32 -14.70
C ASP A 483 -17.49 -1.60 -15.42
N GLU A 484 -16.53 -2.29 -16.04
CA GLU A 484 -16.77 -3.45 -16.89
C GLU A 484 -17.19 -4.69 -16.10
N GLU A 485 -16.54 -4.93 -14.96
CA GLU A 485 -16.79 -6.08 -14.09
C GLU A 485 -18.19 -6.00 -13.50
N ILE A 486 -18.56 -4.84 -12.93
CA ILE A 486 -19.89 -4.60 -12.37
C ILE A 486 -20.96 -4.62 -13.48
N LEU A 487 -20.65 -4.17 -14.69
CA LEU A 487 -21.57 -4.30 -15.83
C LEU A 487 -21.79 -5.77 -16.21
N ARG A 488 -20.73 -6.58 -16.27
CA ARG A 488 -20.78 -8.02 -16.56
C ARG A 488 -21.57 -8.78 -15.49
N ASP A 489 -21.37 -8.46 -14.21
CA ASP A 489 -22.16 -8.98 -13.09
C ASP A 489 -23.68 -8.76 -13.26
N VAL A 490 -24.07 -7.56 -13.72
CA VAL A 490 -25.49 -7.16 -13.80
C VAL A 490 -26.16 -7.65 -15.09
N ALA A 491 -25.42 -7.72 -16.19
CA ALA A 491 -25.96 -8.03 -17.52
C ALA A 491 -25.60 -9.44 -18.02
N GLY A 492 -24.41 -9.94 -17.71
CA GLY A 492 -23.89 -11.25 -18.14
C GLY A 492 -24.80 -12.43 -17.84
N PRO A 493 -25.42 -12.57 -16.64
CA PRO A 493 -26.37 -13.65 -16.38
C PRO A 493 -27.60 -13.69 -17.31
N GLN A 494 -27.91 -12.58 -18.00
CA GLN A 494 -29.00 -12.48 -18.98
C GLN A 494 -28.51 -12.79 -20.43
N LEU A 495 -27.20 -12.80 -20.66
CA LEU A 495 -26.55 -13.14 -21.95
C LEU A 495 -25.77 -14.46 -21.90
N ALA A 496 -25.65 -15.10 -20.73
CA ALA A 496 -24.89 -16.35 -20.55
C ALA A 496 -25.30 -17.50 -21.48
N SER A 497 -26.53 -17.51 -22.02
CA SER A 497 -26.97 -18.48 -23.03
C SER A 497 -26.45 -18.19 -24.45
N THR A 498 -25.69 -17.12 -24.64
CA THR A 498 -25.12 -16.65 -25.92
C THR A 498 -23.58 -16.56 -25.88
N GLU A 499 -22.98 -16.88 -24.73
CA GLU A 499 -21.54 -16.92 -24.53
C GLU A 499 -21.09 -18.38 -24.36
N ASP A 500 -19.97 -18.76 -24.97
CA ASP A 500 -19.18 -19.94 -24.62
C ASP A 500 -17.97 -19.43 -23.81
N PRO A 501 -17.81 -19.78 -22.53
CA PRO A 501 -16.70 -19.27 -21.73
C PRO A 501 -15.35 -19.84 -22.15
N GLY A 502 -15.29 -20.85 -23.02
CA GLY A 502 -14.05 -21.56 -23.31
C GLY A 502 -13.55 -22.37 -22.10
N ARG A 503 -12.30 -22.81 -22.16
CA ARG A 503 -11.55 -23.47 -21.07
C ARG A 503 -10.05 -23.28 -21.25
N ASP A 504 -9.35 -23.01 -20.16
CA ASP A 504 -7.88 -22.97 -20.16
C ASP A 504 -7.25 -24.35 -20.32
N ALA A 505 -6.01 -24.37 -20.79
CA ALA A 505 -5.18 -25.56 -20.72
C ALA A 505 -4.88 -25.91 -19.26
N ARG A 506 -4.95 -27.19 -18.91
CA ARG A 506 -4.79 -27.65 -17.51
C ARG A 506 -3.84 -28.83 -17.41
N PHE A 507 -3.02 -28.83 -16.37
CA PHE A 507 -2.12 -29.95 -16.09
C PHE A 507 -2.83 -31.02 -15.24
N THR A 508 -2.88 -32.23 -15.78
CA THR A 508 -3.35 -33.45 -15.09
C THR A 508 -2.18 -34.40 -14.84
N PHE A 509 -2.31 -35.33 -13.91
CA PHE A 509 -1.20 -36.20 -13.46
C PHE A 509 -1.45 -37.69 -13.70
N ALA A 510 -1.99 -38.04 -14.87
CA ALA A 510 -2.21 -39.42 -15.27
C ALA A 510 -0.87 -40.17 -15.42
N GLY A 511 -0.70 -41.29 -14.72
CA GLY A 511 0.55 -42.07 -14.76
C GLY A 511 1.73 -41.43 -14.04
N GLY A 512 1.49 -40.49 -13.10
CA GLY A 512 2.53 -39.91 -12.26
C GLY A 512 3.41 -38.84 -12.92
N LYS A 513 3.02 -38.36 -14.11
CA LYS A 513 3.68 -37.25 -14.83
C LYS A 513 2.65 -36.19 -15.25
N PRO A 514 3.05 -34.91 -15.39
CA PRO A 514 2.19 -33.87 -15.92
C PRO A 514 1.79 -34.17 -17.38
N LYS A 515 0.52 -33.94 -17.69
CA LYS A 515 -0.08 -34.03 -19.03
C LYS A 515 -1.02 -32.85 -19.22
N ILE A 516 -0.84 -32.12 -20.32
CA ILE A 516 -1.70 -31.00 -20.70
C ILE A 516 -3.03 -31.54 -21.26
N GLU A 517 -4.13 -31.07 -20.70
CA GLU A 517 -5.44 -31.05 -21.35
C GLU A 517 -5.54 -29.74 -22.15
N PRO A 518 -5.82 -29.79 -23.49
CA PRO A 518 -5.82 -28.59 -24.32
C PRO A 518 -6.86 -27.54 -23.93
N SER A 519 -6.48 -26.28 -24.09
CA SER A 519 -7.39 -25.14 -24.05
C SER A 519 -8.45 -25.21 -25.16
N THR A 520 -9.54 -24.47 -24.97
CA THR A 520 -10.55 -24.17 -25.99
C THR A 520 -10.90 -22.71 -25.82
N ASP A 521 -10.67 -21.90 -26.85
CA ASP A 521 -10.99 -20.47 -26.79
C ASP A 521 -12.50 -20.28 -26.65
N GLY A 522 -12.90 -19.30 -25.85
CA GLY A 522 -14.29 -18.92 -25.66
C GLY A 522 -14.81 -18.03 -26.80
N TYR A 523 -16.09 -17.71 -26.73
CA TYR A 523 -16.76 -16.77 -27.59
C TYR A 523 -17.80 -16.00 -26.77
N GLY A 524 -17.69 -14.69 -26.68
CA GLY A 524 -18.57 -13.93 -25.80
C GLY A 524 -18.61 -12.44 -26.07
N VAL A 525 -19.34 -11.74 -25.21
CA VAL A 525 -19.52 -10.28 -25.30
C VAL A 525 -18.20 -9.57 -24.99
N ASP A 526 -17.80 -8.66 -25.87
CA ASP A 526 -16.73 -7.69 -25.61
C ASP A 526 -17.31 -6.59 -24.70
N TRP A 527 -17.23 -6.86 -23.39
CA TRP A 527 -17.78 -6.02 -22.32
C TRP A 527 -17.10 -4.65 -22.27
N ALA A 528 -15.79 -4.56 -22.51
CA ALA A 528 -15.04 -3.32 -22.66
C ALA A 528 -15.66 -2.39 -23.74
N ALA A 529 -15.99 -2.92 -24.91
CA ALA A 529 -16.62 -2.13 -25.97
C ALA A 529 -18.09 -1.81 -25.69
N VAL A 530 -18.80 -2.59 -24.87
CA VAL A 530 -20.12 -2.20 -24.35
C VAL A 530 -19.97 -1.04 -23.37
N ALA A 531 -19.11 -1.18 -22.34
CA ALA A 531 -18.83 -0.18 -21.32
C ALA A 531 -18.40 1.16 -21.93
N LYS A 532 -17.52 1.13 -22.95
CA LYS A 532 -17.08 2.33 -23.68
C LYS A 532 -18.19 3.07 -24.43
N LYS A 533 -19.20 2.35 -24.94
CA LYS A 533 -20.34 2.96 -25.68
C LYS A 533 -21.46 3.43 -24.75
N LEU A 534 -21.60 2.79 -23.60
CA LEU A 534 -22.78 2.92 -22.74
C LEU A 534 -22.99 4.34 -22.17
N PRO A 535 -21.97 5.11 -21.71
CA PRO A 535 -22.16 6.48 -21.23
C PRO A 535 -22.92 7.38 -22.20
N GLY A 536 -22.57 7.38 -23.49
CA GLY A 536 -23.26 8.19 -24.51
C GLY A 536 -24.70 7.75 -24.80
N VAL A 537 -25.03 6.48 -24.57
CA VAL A 537 -26.40 5.94 -24.66
C VAL A 537 -27.22 6.29 -23.41
N LEU A 538 -26.55 6.44 -22.26
CA LEU A 538 -27.16 6.76 -20.97
C LEU A 538 -27.52 8.24 -20.81
N THR A 539 -26.82 9.14 -21.50
CA THR A 539 -27.03 10.61 -21.40
C THR A 539 -27.61 11.24 -22.68
N GLY A 540 -27.85 10.46 -23.75
CA GLY A 540 -28.39 10.96 -25.01
C GLY A 540 -29.91 10.82 -25.15
N ASP A 541 -30.51 11.64 -26.03
CA ASP A 541 -31.97 11.66 -26.32
C ASP A 541 -32.48 10.47 -27.17
N GLY A 542 -31.64 9.48 -27.44
CA GLY A 542 -31.94 8.36 -28.34
C GLY A 542 -32.57 7.15 -27.64
N ASP A 543 -32.77 6.07 -28.41
CA ASP A 543 -33.12 4.76 -27.84
C ASP A 543 -32.06 4.35 -26.81
N ARG A 544 -32.47 4.12 -25.55
CA ARG A 544 -31.61 3.61 -24.46
C ARG A 544 -31.27 2.13 -24.66
N ALA A 545 -30.53 1.84 -25.73
CA ALA A 545 -30.11 0.50 -26.08
C ALA A 545 -28.81 0.47 -26.89
N VAL A 546 -27.94 -0.49 -26.56
CA VAL A 546 -26.68 -0.76 -27.25
C VAL A 546 -26.67 -2.19 -27.79
N THR A 547 -26.06 -2.42 -28.95
CA THR A 547 -25.78 -3.77 -29.44
C THR A 547 -24.42 -4.22 -28.92
N ALA A 548 -24.37 -5.35 -28.23
CA ALA A 548 -23.14 -5.96 -27.75
C ALA A 548 -22.34 -6.51 -28.94
N PRO A 549 -21.06 -6.12 -29.12
CA PRO A 549 -20.15 -6.85 -29.99
C PRO A 549 -19.78 -8.18 -29.33
N TYR A 550 -19.59 -9.21 -30.16
CA TYR A 550 -19.11 -10.54 -29.75
C TYR A 550 -17.80 -10.84 -30.45
N GLY A 551 -16.96 -11.65 -29.82
CA GLY A 551 -15.68 -12.08 -30.36
C GLY A 551 -15.12 -13.30 -29.63
N GLU A 552 -14.12 -13.92 -30.25
CA GLU A 552 -13.29 -14.95 -29.63
C GLU A 552 -12.62 -14.40 -28.37
N GLN A 553 -12.70 -15.16 -27.28
CA GLN A 553 -12.06 -14.88 -26.00
C GLN A 553 -10.96 -15.92 -25.84
N PRO A 554 -9.68 -15.61 -26.11
CA PRO A 554 -8.61 -16.58 -25.97
C PRO A 554 -8.55 -17.08 -24.52
N ALA A 555 -8.23 -18.35 -24.34
CA ALA A 555 -8.02 -18.91 -23.01
C ALA A 555 -6.95 -18.14 -22.22
N GLU A 556 -7.10 -18.01 -20.89
CA GLU A 556 -6.15 -17.29 -20.04
C GLU A 556 -4.78 -17.99 -20.02
N LEU A 557 -4.79 -19.33 -20.11
CA LEU A 557 -3.62 -20.14 -20.42
C LEU A 557 -3.91 -20.98 -21.66
N THR A 558 -3.30 -20.65 -22.81
CA THR A 558 -3.46 -21.45 -24.03
C THR A 558 -2.65 -22.75 -23.97
N THR A 559 -3.05 -23.74 -24.77
CA THR A 559 -2.29 -25.00 -24.94
C THR A 559 -0.82 -24.76 -25.29
N LYS A 560 -0.56 -23.76 -26.14
CA LYS A 560 0.78 -23.42 -26.63
C LYS A 560 1.63 -22.79 -25.53
N GLU A 561 1.06 -21.95 -24.67
CA GLU A 561 1.74 -21.39 -23.51
C GLU A 561 2.05 -22.49 -22.49
N ALA A 562 1.07 -23.34 -22.17
CA ALA A 562 1.27 -24.50 -21.29
C ALA A 562 2.39 -25.44 -21.77
N GLU A 563 2.47 -25.72 -23.09
CA GLU A 563 3.57 -26.47 -23.70
C GLU A 563 4.92 -25.72 -23.60
N GLY A 564 4.90 -24.39 -23.61
CA GLY A 564 6.05 -23.51 -23.49
C GLY A 564 6.60 -23.31 -22.07
N LEU A 565 5.88 -23.75 -21.03
CA LEU A 565 6.28 -23.51 -19.63
C LEU A 565 7.53 -24.30 -19.15
N GLY A 566 8.08 -25.22 -19.94
CA GLY A 566 9.34 -25.92 -19.57
C GLY A 566 9.20 -26.87 -18.37
N ILE A 567 8.05 -27.53 -18.24
CA ILE A 567 7.75 -28.46 -17.13
C ILE A 567 8.36 -29.85 -17.43
N GLU A 568 9.51 -30.15 -16.82
CA GLU A 568 10.32 -31.33 -17.13
C GLU A 568 10.37 -32.36 -15.99
N GLU A 569 10.59 -31.91 -14.76
CA GLU A 569 10.86 -32.78 -13.60
C GLU A 569 10.32 -32.20 -12.28
N VAL A 570 10.35 -33.00 -11.21
CA VAL A 570 10.03 -32.53 -9.85
C VAL A 570 11.21 -31.75 -9.29
N VAL A 571 11.04 -30.43 -9.13
CA VAL A 571 12.09 -29.54 -8.63
C VAL A 571 12.16 -29.49 -7.11
N GLY A 572 11.04 -29.73 -6.43
CA GLY A 572 10.95 -29.86 -4.98
C GLY A 572 9.67 -30.57 -4.54
N GLU A 573 9.74 -31.30 -3.44
CA GLU A 573 8.59 -32.02 -2.87
C GLU A 573 8.66 -32.08 -1.34
N PHE A 574 7.50 -32.25 -0.71
CA PHE A 574 7.41 -32.53 0.70
C PHE A 574 6.13 -33.28 1.07
N THR A 575 6.17 -34.02 2.19
CA THR A 575 5.04 -34.76 2.74
C THR A 575 4.86 -34.45 4.21
N THR A 576 3.62 -34.22 4.66
CA THR A 576 3.28 -34.24 6.09
C THR A 576 2.15 -35.23 6.37
N GLY A 577 2.21 -35.85 7.55
CA GLY A 577 1.27 -36.88 7.97
C GLY A 577 0.58 -36.61 9.30
N GLY A 578 -0.30 -37.52 9.70
CA GLY A 578 -0.85 -37.57 11.06
C GLY A 578 -1.84 -36.46 11.40
N PHE A 579 -2.61 -35.97 10.43
CA PHE A 579 -3.74 -35.08 10.72
C PHE A 579 -4.95 -35.85 11.29
N ALA A 580 -5.77 -35.16 12.08
CA ALA A 580 -7.07 -35.68 12.51
C ALA A 580 -8.03 -35.78 11.31
N TYR A 581 -9.02 -36.68 11.39
CA TYR A 581 -9.94 -36.98 10.29
C TYR A 581 -10.67 -35.74 9.73
N ASP A 582 -11.14 -34.86 10.61
CA ASP A 582 -11.81 -33.61 10.27
C ASP A 582 -10.88 -32.61 9.55
N SER A 583 -9.66 -32.43 10.06
CA SER A 583 -8.60 -31.69 9.37
C SER A 583 -8.25 -32.31 8.03
N GLY A 584 -8.25 -33.65 7.92
CA GLY A 584 -7.99 -34.39 6.70
C GLY A 584 -9.00 -34.11 5.60
N LEU A 585 -10.29 -33.96 5.93
CA LEU A 585 -11.33 -33.55 4.97
C LEU A 585 -11.07 -32.14 4.42
N ASN A 586 -10.69 -31.19 5.27
CA ASN A 586 -10.35 -29.83 4.85
C ASN A 586 -9.07 -29.79 3.98
N ILE A 587 -8.05 -30.56 4.36
CA ILE A 587 -6.81 -30.71 3.58
C ILE A 587 -7.11 -31.35 2.21
N LYS A 588 -8.04 -32.32 2.14
CA LYS A 588 -8.47 -32.92 0.86
C LYS A 588 -9.10 -31.89 -0.08
N GLN A 589 -9.93 -30.99 0.45
CA GLN A 589 -10.59 -29.95 -0.35
C GLN A 589 -9.57 -28.97 -0.94
N VAL A 590 -8.67 -28.43 -0.10
CA VAL A 590 -7.55 -27.58 -0.57
C VAL A 590 -6.64 -28.30 -1.55
N ALA A 591 -6.32 -29.57 -1.28
CA ALA A 591 -5.50 -30.37 -2.17
C ALA A 591 -6.15 -30.54 -3.56
N LYS A 592 -7.47 -30.76 -3.62
CA LYS A 592 -8.23 -30.83 -4.87
C LYS A 592 -8.21 -29.51 -5.63
N GLU A 593 -8.38 -28.39 -4.95
CA GLU A 593 -8.36 -27.04 -5.54
C GLU A 593 -6.98 -26.73 -6.13
N VAL A 594 -5.90 -26.90 -5.34
CA VAL A 594 -4.52 -26.54 -5.70
C VAL A 594 -3.87 -27.53 -6.71
N ASN A 595 -4.44 -28.71 -6.93
CA ASN A 595 -3.85 -29.70 -7.83
C ASN A 595 -3.98 -29.31 -9.31
N GLY A 596 -2.84 -29.13 -9.97
CA GLY A 596 -2.75 -28.65 -11.36
C GLY A 596 -2.61 -27.12 -11.46
N ALA A 597 -2.52 -26.42 -10.33
CA ALA A 597 -2.23 -24.99 -10.31
C ALA A 597 -0.90 -24.68 -11.00
N VAL A 598 -0.92 -23.70 -11.89
CA VAL A 598 0.26 -23.16 -12.58
C VAL A 598 0.71 -21.90 -11.85
N VAL A 599 2.02 -21.68 -11.78
CA VAL A 599 2.63 -20.42 -11.34
C VAL A 599 3.62 -20.00 -12.42
N GLU A 600 3.28 -18.95 -13.17
CA GLU A 600 4.03 -18.50 -14.34
C GLU A 600 5.38 -17.86 -13.98
N PRO A 601 6.34 -17.75 -14.93
CA PRO A 601 7.60 -17.05 -14.71
C PRO A 601 7.39 -15.62 -14.20
N GLY A 602 7.87 -15.33 -12.99
CA GLY A 602 7.73 -14.03 -12.34
C GLY A 602 6.45 -13.83 -11.52
N GLU A 603 5.50 -14.76 -11.55
CA GLU A 603 4.23 -14.67 -10.82
C GLU A 603 4.42 -14.95 -9.31
N THR A 604 3.46 -14.53 -8.48
CA THR A 604 3.42 -14.82 -7.04
C THR A 604 2.14 -15.56 -6.70
N PHE A 605 2.25 -16.83 -6.32
CA PHE A 605 1.13 -17.64 -5.87
C PHE A 605 0.74 -17.25 -4.44
N SER A 606 -0.55 -17.06 -4.17
CA SER A 606 -1.15 -16.95 -2.83
C SER A 606 -2.05 -18.15 -2.57
N LEU A 607 -1.84 -18.85 -1.45
CA LEU A 607 -2.70 -19.96 -1.06
C LEU A 607 -4.12 -19.50 -0.70
N ASN A 608 -4.29 -18.33 -0.08
CA ASN A 608 -5.63 -17.84 0.28
C ASN A 608 -6.40 -17.31 -0.92
N GLU A 609 -5.75 -16.58 -1.83
CA GLU A 609 -6.34 -16.06 -3.06
C GLU A 609 -6.79 -17.22 -3.96
N PHE A 610 -5.91 -18.20 -4.17
CA PHE A 610 -6.18 -19.34 -5.05
C PHE A 610 -7.30 -20.26 -4.56
N THR A 611 -7.43 -20.48 -3.24
CA THR A 611 -8.53 -21.33 -2.70
C THR A 611 -9.83 -20.57 -2.44
N GLY A 612 -9.78 -19.23 -2.40
CA GLY A 612 -10.93 -18.40 -2.02
C GLY A 612 -11.48 -18.68 -0.60
N PRO A 613 -12.76 -18.33 -0.33
CA PRO A 613 -13.41 -18.46 0.97
C PRO A 613 -13.65 -19.91 1.41
N ARG A 614 -13.36 -20.22 2.68
CA ARG A 614 -13.35 -21.60 3.21
C ARG A 614 -14.55 -21.91 4.13
N GLY A 615 -15.76 -21.78 3.59
CA GLY A 615 -17.02 -22.01 4.29
C GLY A 615 -17.61 -23.43 4.12
N LEU A 616 -18.73 -23.68 4.80
CA LEU A 616 -19.48 -24.95 4.68
C LEU A 616 -20.01 -25.18 3.24
N GLU A 617 -20.35 -24.09 2.55
CA GLU A 617 -20.87 -24.12 1.17
C GLU A 617 -19.81 -24.58 0.17
N GLN A 618 -18.53 -24.31 0.45
CA GLN A 618 -17.37 -24.76 -0.31
C GLN A 618 -16.89 -26.17 0.10
N GLY A 619 -17.65 -26.87 0.97
CA GLY A 619 -17.38 -28.25 1.37
C GLY A 619 -16.43 -28.42 2.57
N TYR A 620 -15.99 -27.32 3.19
CA TYR A 620 -15.16 -27.37 4.40
C TYR A 620 -15.97 -27.79 5.63
N VAL A 621 -15.33 -28.47 6.58
CA VAL A 621 -15.92 -28.92 7.84
C VAL A 621 -15.30 -28.22 9.05
N SER A 622 -16.02 -28.21 10.16
CA SER A 622 -15.46 -27.81 11.46
C SER A 622 -14.34 -28.77 11.85
N ALA A 623 -13.14 -28.26 12.06
CA ALA A 623 -11.95 -29.00 12.49
C ALA A 623 -11.15 -28.22 13.54
N GLY A 624 -10.12 -28.84 14.11
CA GLY A 624 -9.27 -28.21 15.13
C GLY A 624 -8.55 -26.96 14.62
N VAL A 625 -8.57 -25.89 15.41
CA VAL A 625 -7.80 -24.66 15.20
C VAL A 625 -7.09 -24.23 16.49
N ILE A 626 -6.15 -23.30 16.35
CA ILE A 626 -5.44 -22.66 17.46
C ILE A 626 -5.80 -21.18 17.40
N SER A 627 -6.58 -20.70 18.38
CA SER A 627 -6.99 -19.30 18.46
C SER A 627 -6.40 -18.67 19.71
N SER A 628 -5.67 -17.56 19.57
CA SER A 628 -4.99 -16.88 20.68
C SER A 628 -4.13 -17.78 21.58
N GLY A 629 -3.57 -18.85 21.02
CA GLY A 629 -2.78 -19.86 21.75
C GLY A 629 -3.58 -21.02 22.36
N GLN A 630 -4.92 -20.93 22.42
CA GLN A 630 -5.79 -21.97 22.96
C GLN A 630 -6.33 -22.90 21.85
N PRO A 631 -6.55 -24.20 22.14
CA PRO A 631 -7.24 -25.10 21.23
C PRO A 631 -8.71 -24.70 21.05
N GLY A 632 -9.19 -24.70 19.80
CA GLY A 632 -10.59 -24.46 19.45
C GLY A 632 -11.02 -25.26 18.23
N ARG A 633 -12.21 -24.95 17.70
CA ARG A 633 -12.70 -25.50 16.43
C ARG A 633 -13.28 -24.39 15.54
N ALA A 634 -13.00 -24.46 14.25
CA ALA A 634 -13.57 -23.58 13.24
C ALA A 634 -13.75 -24.34 11.92
N VAL A 635 -14.61 -23.83 11.04
CA VAL A 635 -14.72 -24.33 9.65
C VAL A 635 -13.40 -24.03 8.93
N GLY A 636 -12.91 -24.98 8.12
CA GLY A 636 -11.60 -24.86 7.48
C GLY A 636 -10.40 -25.07 8.42
N GLY A 637 -10.61 -25.58 9.64
CA GLY A 637 -9.51 -25.92 10.56
C GLY A 637 -8.55 -26.98 9.99
N GLY A 638 -7.30 -26.96 10.47
CA GLY A 638 -6.25 -27.91 10.08
C GLY A 638 -5.45 -27.59 8.81
N ILE A 639 -5.89 -26.63 7.98
CA ILE A 639 -5.28 -26.32 6.67
C ILE A 639 -3.83 -25.82 6.76
N SER A 640 -3.38 -25.27 7.90
CA SER A 640 -1.96 -24.94 8.13
C SER A 640 -1.01 -26.14 7.92
N GLN A 641 -1.51 -27.38 7.96
CA GLN A 641 -0.71 -28.55 7.57
C GLN A 641 -0.50 -28.64 6.05
N PHE A 642 -1.52 -28.34 5.23
CA PHE A 642 -1.34 -28.19 3.78
C PHE A 642 -0.35 -27.06 3.50
N ALA A 643 -0.55 -25.89 4.13
CA ALA A 643 0.35 -24.74 3.99
C ALA A 643 1.80 -25.10 4.36
N THR A 644 2.03 -25.78 5.49
CA THR A 644 3.37 -26.26 5.88
C THR A 644 3.98 -27.26 4.87
N THR A 645 3.15 -28.06 4.20
CA THR A 645 3.59 -29.00 3.17
C THR A 645 4.01 -28.27 1.89
N LEU A 646 3.17 -27.35 1.41
CA LEU A 646 3.45 -26.48 0.26
C LEU A 646 4.69 -25.60 0.53
N TYR A 647 4.81 -25.04 1.74
CA TYR A 647 5.98 -24.28 2.20
C TYR A 647 7.28 -25.06 2.02
N ASN A 648 7.35 -26.28 2.57
CA ASN A 648 8.56 -27.09 2.45
C ASN A 648 8.79 -27.55 0.99
N ALA A 649 7.74 -27.79 0.20
CA ALA A 649 7.89 -28.13 -1.23
C ALA A 649 8.51 -26.97 -2.04
N TYR A 650 8.05 -25.72 -1.87
CA TYR A 650 8.65 -24.57 -2.55
C TYR A 650 10.01 -24.17 -1.97
N TYR A 651 10.23 -24.41 -0.67
CA TYR A 651 11.53 -24.30 -0.03
C TYR A 651 12.56 -25.19 -0.76
N PHE A 652 12.25 -26.48 -0.98
CA PHE A 652 13.18 -27.40 -1.67
C PHE A 652 13.25 -27.19 -3.19
N ALA A 653 12.21 -26.63 -3.82
CA ALA A 653 12.23 -26.22 -5.22
C ALA A 653 13.09 -24.97 -5.51
N GLY A 654 13.66 -24.34 -4.47
CA GLY A 654 14.48 -23.14 -4.63
C GLY A 654 13.70 -21.89 -5.03
N LEU A 655 12.38 -21.85 -4.83
CA LEU A 655 11.54 -20.69 -5.14
C LEU A 655 11.65 -19.60 -4.06
N LYS A 656 11.37 -18.36 -4.44
CA LYS A 656 11.45 -17.21 -3.53
C LYS A 656 10.26 -17.17 -2.56
N ASP A 657 10.55 -17.20 -1.27
CA ASP A 657 9.59 -16.93 -0.19
C ASP A 657 9.16 -15.45 -0.20
N ILE A 658 7.86 -15.17 -0.18
CA ILE A 658 7.31 -13.80 -0.18
C ILE A 658 6.58 -13.49 1.13
N GLU A 659 5.73 -14.41 1.59
CA GLU A 659 5.00 -14.26 2.85
C GLU A 659 4.76 -15.63 3.47
N HIS A 660 5.28 -15.88 4.67
CA HIS A 660 4.78 -16.95 5.53
C HIS A 660 5.02 -16.60 7.01
N LYS A 661 4.27 -17.27 7.88
CA LYS A 661 4.32 -17.07 9.32
C LYS A 661 4.23 -18.38 10.08
N GLU A 662 5.20 -18.64 10.94
CA GLU A 662 5.26 -19.80 11.82
C GLU A 662 4.19 -19.72 12.93
N HIS A 663 3.78 -20.87 13.48
CA HIS A 663 2.87 -20.87 14.63
C HIS A 663 3.57 -20.27 15.87
N SER A 664 2.80 -19.62 16.75
CA SER A 664 3.36 -18.98 17.96
C SER A 664 4.04 -19.93 18.94
N TYR A 665 3.75 -21.23 18.83
CA TYR A 665 4.40 -22.32 19.56
C TYR A 665 4.71 -23.47 18.60
N TYR A 666 5.74 -24.26 18.90
CA TYR A 666 6.18 -25.33 18.02
C TYR A 666 5.19 -26.50 17.99
N ILE A 667 4.89 -27.02 16.79
CA ILE A 667 4.03 -28.16 16.57
C ILE A 667 4.88 -29.38 16.14
N SER A 668 4.88 -30.44 16.94
CA SER A 668 5.82 -31.57 16.83
C SER A 668 5.78 -32.39 15.54
N ARG A 669 4.70 -32.29 14.75
CA ARG A 669 4.59 -32.96 13.44
C ARG A 669 5.25 -32.18 12.29
N TYR A 670 5.76 -30.97 12.54
CA TYR A 670 6.44 -30.15 11.55
C TYR A 670 7.96 -30.08 11.80
N PRO A 671 8.78 -29.87 10.76
CA PRO A 671 10.20 -29.62 10.94
C PRO A 671 10.42 -28.33 11.74
N VAL A 672 11.40 -28.36 12.65
CA VAL A 672 11.69 -27.25 13.56
C VAL A 672 12.16 -26.03 12.76
N GLY A 673 11.41 -24.91 12.83
CA GLY A 673 11.74 -23.68 12.10
C GLY A 673 11.37 -23.68 10.62
N ARG A 674 10.60 -24.66 10.13
CA ARG A 674 10.11 -24.71 8.73
C ARG A 674 8.63 -25.11 8.68
N GLU A 675 7.77 -24.17 9.04
CA GLU A 675 6.32 -24.35 9.07
C GLU A 675 5.59 -23.08 8.62
N ALA A 676 4.36 -23.24 8.16
CA ALA A 676 3.50 -22.13 7.76
C ALA A 676 2.11 -22.26 8.39
N THR A 677 1.65 -21.16 8.98
CA THR A 677 0.27 -20.92 9.41
C THR A 677 -0.49 -20.32 8.24
N VAL A 678 -1.76 -20.70 8.07
CA VAL A 678 -2.67 -19.99 7.17
C VAL A 678 -4.02 -19.76 7.86
N TYR A 679 -4.57 -18.57 7.70
CA TYR A 679 -5.85 -18.18 8.29
C TYR A 679 -6.57 -17.13 7.43
N GLN A 680 -7.88 -17.34 7.24
CA GLN A 680 -8.81 -16.40 6.66
C GLN A 680 -9.95 -16.15 7.64
N ASN A 681 -10.60 -15.00 7.55
CA ASN A 681 -11.85 -14.74 8.25
C ASN A 681 -13.04 -15.48 7.59
N PRO A 682 -14.19 -15.61 8.28
CA PRO A 682 -15.39 -16.24 7.72
C PRO A 682 -15.98 -15.56 6.48
N ASP A 683 -15.61 -14.30 6.21
CA ASP A 683 -15.98 -13.55 4.99
C ASP A 683 -15.03 -13.81 3.80
N GLY A 684 -14.01 -14.66 3.98
CA GLY A 684 -12.98 -14.97 2.98
C GLY A 684 -11.78 -14.02 2.99
N SER A 685 -11.78 -12.96 3.81
CA SER A 685 -10.63 -12.05 3.86
C SER A 685 -9.36 -12.74 4.41
N SER A 686 -8.25 -12.58 3.69
CA SER A 686 -6.94 -13.15 4.04
C SER A 686 -6.34 -12.43 5.25
N VAL A 687 -5.88 -13.18 6.26
CA VAL A 687 -5.32 -12.62 7.51
C VAL A 687 -3.91 -13.12 7.79
N ILE A 688 -3.65 -14.40 7.49
CA ILE A 688 -2.31 -14.98 7.45
C ILE A 688 -2.26 -15.84 6.19
N ASP A 689 -1.34 -15.54 5.29
CA ASP A 689 -1.24 -16.22 4.01
C ASP A 689 0.08 -17.00 3.87
N LEU A 690 0.13 -17.81 2.81
CA LEU A 690 1.34 -18.43 2.31
C LEU A 690 1.54 -17.98 0.86
N LYS A 691 2.59 -17.18 0.62
CA LYS A 691 2.94 -16.65 -0.69
C LYS A 691 4.37 -16.96 -1.07
N PHE A 692 4.55 -17.43 -2.31
CA PHE A 692 5.86 -17.62 -2.92
C PHE A 692 5.85 -17.12 -4.35
N LYS A 693 7.01 -16.65 -4.82
CA LYS A 693 7.21 -16.19 -6.19
C LYS A 693 7.98 -17.24 -6.99
N ASN A 694 7.48 -17.53 -8.19
CA ASN A 694 8.28 -18.21 -9.19
C ASN A 694 9.29 -17.20 -9.75
N ASP A 695 10.51 -17.21 -9.22
CA ASP A 695 11.63 -16.40 -9.68
C ASP A 695 12.44 -17.07 -10.81
N SER A 696 11.97 -18.20 -11.33
CA SER A 696 12.60 -18.94 -12.41
C SER A 696 12.13 -18.46 -13.80
N PRO A 697 12.87 -18.76 -14.88
CA PRO A 697 12.45 -18.41 -16.25
C PRO A 697 11.35 -19.33 -16.81
N ASN A 698 11.02 -20.42 -16.12
CA ASN A 698 10.10 -21.47 -16.56
C ASN A 698 8.91 -21.55 -15.59
N GLY A 699 7.81 -22.17 -16.00
CA GLY A 699 6.63 -22.34 -15.14
C GLY A 699 6.87 -23.31 -13.99
N ILE A 700 6.00 -23.24 -12.99
CA ILE A 700 5.87 -24.25 -11.94
C ILE A 700 4.45 -24.81 -11.97
N VAL A 701 4.30 -26.13 -11.84
CA VAL A 701 2.99 -26.78 -11.68
C VAL A 701 2.93 -27.52 -10.35
N ILE A 702 1.89 -27.23 -9.56
CA ILE A 702 1.66 -27.83 -8.25
C ILE A 702 0.88 -29.14 -8.42
N GLN A 703 1.49 -30.27 -8.04
CA GLN A 703 0.79 -31.55 -7.87
C GLN A 703 0.51 -31.77 -6.38
N THR A 704 -0.70 -32.18 -6.05
CA THR A 704 -1.05 -32.63 -4.69
C THR A 704 -1.42 -34.11 -4.71
N ILE A 705 -1.04 -34.84 -3.66
CA ILE A 705 -1.38 -36.26 -3.49
C ILE A 705 -1.86 -36.43 -2.05
N TRP A 706 -3.18 -36.52 -1.90
CA TRP A 706 -3.84 -36.69 -0.60
C TRP A 706 -4.21 -38.14 -0.34
N THR A 707 -3.93 -38.62 0.87
CA THR A 707 -4.45 -39.86 1.44
C THR A 707 -5.20 -39.56 2.75
N PRO A 708 -5.95 -40.50 3.34
CA PRO A 708 -6.60 -40.28 4.64
C PRO A 708 -5.67 -39.98 5.83
N SER A 709 -4.34 -40.12 5.67
CA SER A 709 -3.34 -39.92 6.72
C SER A 709 -2.27 -38.88 6.39
N ASP A 710 -2.01 -38.64 5.10
CA ASP A 710 -0.86 -37.88 4.61
C ASP A 710 -1.22 -36.97 3.42
N ILE A 711 -0.48 -35.88 3.28
CA ILE A 711 -0.52 -34.99 2.13
C ILE A 711 0.89 -34.79 1.61
N THR A 712 1.11 -35.09 0.33
CA THR A 712 2.32 -34.78 -0.42
C THR A 712 2.04 -33.64 -1.39
N VAL A 713 2.95 -32.67 -1.47
CA VAL A 713 2.99 -31.65 -2.53
C VAL A 713 4.28 -31.84 -3.31
N LYS A 714 4.18 -31.92 -4.65
CA LYS A 714 5.31 -31.92 -5.58
C LYS A 714 5.21 -30.70 -6.49
N LEU A 715 6.31 -30.02 -6.73
CA LEU A 715 6.40 -28.91 -7.67
C LEU A 715 7.16 -29.39 -8.91
N TRP A 716 6.50 -29.33 -10.06
CA TRP A 716 7.09 -29.65 -11.35
C TRP A 716 7.59 -28.38 -12.04
N GLY A 717 8.71 -28.47 -12.74
CA GLY A 717 9.35 -27.36 -13.45
C GLY A 717 10.67 -27.82 -14.06
N SER A 718 11.69 -26.96 -14.07
CA SER A 718 13.06 -27.33 -14.47
C SER A 718 14.07 -26.98 -13.36
N LYS A 719 14.96 -27.91 -13.03
CA LYS A 719 15.79 -27.86 -11.81
C LYS A 719 16.91 -26.83 -11.90
N ARG A 720 16.76 -25.68 -11.21
CA ARG A 720 17.81 -24.65 -11.05
C ARG A 720 18.80 -24.95 -9.92
N TYR A 721 18.28 -25.44 -8.80
CA TYR A 721 19.05 -25.59 -7.56
C TYR A 721 18.82 -26.95 -6.90
N GLU A 722 19.87 -27.47 -6.28
CA GLU A 722 19.74 -28.43 -5.20
C GLU A 722 19.78 -27.68 -3.86
N VAL A 723 18.71 -27.81 -3.08
CA VAL A 723 18.51 -27.03 -1.84
C VAL A 723 18.68 -27.92 -0.63
N GLU A 724 19.68 -27.60 0.19
CA GLU A 724 19.90 -28.23 1.49
C GLU A 724 19.34 -27.35 2.62
N SER A 725 18.82 -27.98 3.67
CA SER A 725 18.39 -27.30 4.89
C SER A 725 19.29 -27.70 6.05
N VAL A 726 19.94 -26.70 6.66
CA VAL A 726 20.83 -26.86 7.81
C VAL A 726 20.17 -26.28 9.05
N ASN A 727 19.62 -27.15 9.89
CA ASN A 727 18.98 -26.76 11.15
C ASN A 727 20.04 -26.47 12.22
N GLY A 728 19.98 -25.29 12.86
CA GLY A 728 20.92 -24.88 13.91
C GLY A 728 20.60 -25.39 15.31
N GLY A 729 19.58 -26.26 15.46
CA GLY A 729 19.12 -26.78 16.75
C GLY A 729 18.30 -25.78 17.57
N ARG A 730 17.82 -26.26 18.72
CA ARG A 730 17.02 -25.48 19.68
C ARG A 730 17.90 -24.88 20.78
N TYR A 731 17.71 -23.60 21.08
CA TYR A 731 18.44 -22.83 22.09
C TYR A 731 17.50 -21.82 22.76
N ASN A 732 18.00 -21.02 23.72
CA ASN A 732 17.22 -20.02 24.45
C ASN A 732 15.88 -20.54 24.99
N PHE A 733 15.91 -21.68 25.68
CA PHE A 733 14.71 -22.30 26.24
C PHE A 733 14.06 -21.40 27.31
N THR A 734 12.73 -21.31 27.27
CA THR A 734 11.92 -20.59 28.26
C THR A 734 11.03 -21.55 29.04
N SER A 735 10.69 -21.20 30.28
CA SER A 735 9.72 -21.97 31.06
C SER A 735 8.30 -21.76 30.48
N PRO A 736 7.41 -22.77 30.51
CA PRO A 736 6.02 -22.58 30.13
C PRO A 736 5.37 -21.50 31.01
N PRO A 737 4.58 -20.56 30.45
CA PRO A 737 3.75 -19.69 31.27
C PRO A 737 2.73 -20.54 32.04
N THR A 738 2.35 -20.11 33.25
CA THR A 738 1.38 -20.85 34.08
C THR A 738 0.09 -20.06 34.21
N GLU A 739 -1.04 -20.72 33.95
CA GLU A 739 -2.39 -20.20 34.16
C GLU A 739 -3.06 -21.01 35.28
N VAL A 740 -3.62 -20.31 36.24
CA VAL A 740 -4.20 -20.90 37.45
C VAL A 740 -5.71 -20.69 37.39
N VAL A 741 -6.45 -21.79 37.33
CA VAL A 741 -7.91 -21.80 37.11
C VAL A 741 -8.58 -22.49 38.31
N PRO A 742 -9.72 -21.99 38.82
CA PRO A 742 -10.49 -22.73 39.82
C PRO A 742 -10.88 -24.12 39.34
N ALA A 743 -10.82 -25.13 40.21
CA ALA A 743 -11.25 -26.49 39.89
C ALA A 743 -12.77 -26.52 39.67
N SER A 744 -13.16 -26.54 38.40
CA SER A 744 -14.49 -26.90 37.91
C SER A 744 -14.41 -28.26 37.20
N GLU A 745 -15.56 -28.86 36.89
CA GLU A 745 -15.66 -30.05 36.03
C GLU A 745 -15.09 -29.82 34.60
N SER A 746 -14.81 -28.56 34.23
CA SER A 746 -14.22 -28.17 32.94
C SER A 746 -12.71 -27.84 33.01
N CYS A 747 -12.08 -27.86 34.19
CA CYS A 747 -10.64 -27.61 34.31
C CYS A 747 -9.84 -28.88 34.01
N VAL A 748 -9.01 -28.84 32.96
CA VAL A 748 -8.10 -29.94 32.59
C VAL A 748 -6.66 -29.48 32.83
N PRO A 749 -5.95 -30.05 33.83
CA PRO A 749 -4.59 -29.62 34.13
C PRO A 749 -3.62 -30.03 33.02
N SER A 750 -2.62 -29.18 32.75
CA SER A 750 -1.60 -29.43 31.73
C SER A 750 -0.22 -28.94 32.20
N SER A 751 0.84 -29.63 31.80
CA SER A 751 2.22 -29.23 32.14
C SER A 751 2.77 -28.09 31.28
N GLY A 752 2.02 -27.64 30.26
CA GLY A 752 2.54 -26.78 29.20
C GLY A 752 3.70 -27.40 28.44
N SER A 753 4.44 -26.57 27.70
CA SER A 753 5.71 -26.93 27.07
C SER A 753 6.65 -25.73 27.03
N SER A 754 7.96 -25.97 27.13
CA SER A 754 8.97 -24.92 27.05
C SER A 754 9.03 -24.27 25.66
N GLY A 755 9.12 -22.94 25.64
CA GLY A 755 9.48 -22.21 24.42
C GLY A 755 10.97 -22.35 24.13
N PHE A 756 11.37 -22.00 22.91
CA PHE A 756 12.77 -22.01 22.46
C PHE A 756 12.95 -21.17 21.20
N SER A 757 14.17 -20.69 20.98
CA SER A 757 14.62 -20.17 19.69
C SER A 757 15.24 -21.29 18.85
N THR A 758 15.11 -21.20 17.53
CA THR A 758 15.77 -22.07 16.56
C THR A 758 16.22 -21.24 15.37
N ASN A 759 17.07 -21.82 14.53
CA ASN A 759 17.32 -21.28 13.19
C ASN A 759 17.41 -22.39 12.16
N ASP A 760 17.12 -22.02 10.92
CA ASP A 760 17.24 -22.86 9.74
C ASP A 760 18.03 -22.08 8.68
N THR A 761 19.00 -22.74 8.03
CA THR A 761 19.78 -22.15 6.94
C THR A 761 19.56 -22.94 5.66
N ARG A 762 18.86 -22.32 4.70
CA ARG A 762 18.66 -22.81 3.34
C ARG A 762 19.92 -22.56 2.54
N VAL A 763 20.49 -23.61 1.95
CA VAL A 763 21.72 -23.55 1.16
C VAL A 763 21.39 -23.94 -0.27
N PHE A 764 21.62 -23.03 -1.21
CA PHE A 764 21.35 -23.24 -2.62
C PHE A 764 22.63 -23.66 -3.31
N LYS A 765 22.63 -24.85 -3.93
CA LYS A 765 23.68 -25.30 -4.83
C LYS A 765 23.15 -25.22 -6.26
N ASP A 766 23.92 -24.68 -7.18
CA ASP A 766 23.58 -24.72 -8.60
C ASP A 766 23.46 -26.17 -9.08
N SER A 767 22.38 -26.50 -9.80
CA SER A 767 22.07 -27.89 -10.17
C SER A 767 23.04 -28.50 -11.18
N GLN A 768 23.79 -27.68 -11.92
CA GLN A 768 24.71 -28.12 -12.98
C GLN A 768 26.16 -28.24 -12.49
N THR A 769 26.58 -27.32 -11.63
CA THR A 769 27.97 -27.20 -11.14
C THR A 769 28.16 -27.72 -9.71
N GLY A 770 27.08 -27.76 -8.91
CA GLY A 770 27.13 -28.09 -7.48
C GLY A 770 27.72 -27.00 -6.58
N GLU A 771 28.07 -25.83 -7.12
CA GLU A 771 28.61 -24.71 -6.36
C GLU A 771 27.54 -24.05 -5.48
N VAL A 772 27.89 -23.65 -4.25
CA VAL A 772 26.97 -22.94 -3.36
C VAL A 772 26.80 -21.50 -3.83
N VAL A 773 25.64 -21.20 -4.41
CA VAL A 773 25.29 -19.88 -4.96
C VAL A 773 24.85 -18.91 -3.86
N SER A 774 24.09 -19.39 -2.88
CA SER A 774 23.58 -18.54 -1.79
C SER A 774 23.28 -19.33 -0.51
N ARG A 775 23.13 -18.59 0.59
CA ARG A 775 22.70 -19.10 1.90
C ARG A 775 21.71 -18.12 2.51
N GLU A 776 20.50 -18.59 2.82
CA GLU A 776 19.46 -17.81 3.48
C GLU A 776 19.26 -18.36 4.89
N ARG A 777 19.40 -17.51 5.91
CA ARG A 777 19.19 -17.90 7.32
C ARG A 777 17.89 -17.29 7.82
N ARG A 778 17.07 -18.10 8.49
CA ARG A 778 15.88 -17.66 9.22
C ARG A 778 15.97 -18.08 10.68
N ASP A 779 15.76 -17.12 11.58
CA ASP A 779 15.68 -17.33 13.03
C ASP A 779 14.21 -17.28 13.47
N VAL A 780 13.77 -18.27 14.26
CA VAL A 780 12.38 -18.47 14.67
C VAL A 780 12.30 -18.58 16.20
N VAL A 781 11.32 -17.93 16.81
CA VAL A 781 11.09 -17.95 18.26
C VAL A 781 9.73 -18.56 18.57
N TYR A 782 9.74 -19.75 19.17
CA TYR A 782 8.54 -20.41 19.66
C TYR A 782 8.32 -20.09 21.13
N ARG A 783 7.10 -19.63 21.45
CA ARG A 783 6.65 -19.44 22.82
C ARG A 783 6.33 -20.80 23.45
N GLY A 784 6.46 -20.87 24.77
CA GLY A 784 6.00 -22.04 25.52
C GLY A 784 4.48 -22.11 25.54
N GLN A 785 3.93 -23.32 25.50
CA GLN A 785 2.50 -23.53 25.71
C GLN A 785 2.19 -23.42 27.21
N THR A 786 1.05 -22.81 27.53
CA THR A 786 0.61 -22.57 28.92
C THR A 786 0.39 -23.87 29.68
N ALA A 787 0.94 -23.94 30.89
CA ALA A 787 0.63 -24.95 31.89
C ALA A 787 -0.63 -24.54 32.66
N VAL A 788 -1.66 -25.39 32.66
CA VAL A 788 -2.91 -25.15 33.38
C VAL A 788 -2.85 -25.86 34.73
N VAL A 789 -3.04 -25.09 35.81
CA VAL A 789 -3.11 -25.59 37.19
C VAL A 789 -4.53 -25.38 37.71
N CYS A 790 -5.22 -26.48 38.03
CA CYS A 790 -6.55 -26.46 38.62
C CYS A 790 -6.42 -26.36 40.16
N LEU A 791 -6.90 -25.27 40.75
CA LEU A 791 -6.95 -25.11 42.21
C LEU A 791 -8.23 -25.73 42.78
N GLU A 792 -8.10 -26.79 43.58
CA GLU A 792 -9.20 -27.28 44.41
C GLU A 792 -9.73 -26.13 45.30
N PRO A 793 -11.05 -26.00 45.50
CA PRO A 793 -11.59 -24.99 46.41
C PRO A 793 -11.08 -25.25 47.83
N GLU A 794 -10.73 -24.19 48.56
CA GLU A 794 -10.38 -24.31 49.97
C GLU A 794 -11.53 -24.99 50.73
N PRO A 795 -11.25 -25.97 51.62
CA PRO A 795 -12.29 -26.65 52.37
C PRO A 795 -13.06 -25.63 53.22
N GLU A 796 -14.39 -25.69 53.18
CA GLU A 796 -15.22 -24.81 54.01
C GLU A 796 -14.80 -24.94 55.48
N PRO A 797 -14.62 -23.81 56.21
CA PRO A 797 -14.24 -23.87 57.62
C PRO A 797 -15.33 -24.61 58.40
N GLU A 798 -14.94 -25.63 59.17
CA GLU A 798 -15.91 -26.46 59.89
C GLU A 798 -16.83 -25.57 60.75
N PRO A 799 -18.16 -25.83 60.75
CA PRO A 799 -19.10 -25.00 61.47
C PRO A 799 -18.75 -25.01 62.94
N SER A 800 -18.43 -23.84 63.49
CA SER A 800 -18.14 -23.68 64.92
C SER A 800 -19.32 -24.22 65.74
N ASP A 801 -19.08 -25.25 66.55
CA ASP A 801 -20.09 -25.83 67.43
C ASP A 801 -20.77 -24.71 68.23
N GLY A 802 -22.05 -24.51 67.93
CA GLY A 802 -22.86 -23.44 68.53
C GLY A 802 -23.04 -23.70 70.02
N ASP A 803 -22.64 -22.72 70.83
CA ASP A 803 -22.75 -22.70 72.29
C ASP A 803 -24.13 -23.18 72.77
N GLY A 804 -24.18 -24.43 73.23
CA GLY A 804 -25.37 -25.07 73.78
C GLY A 804 -25.61 -24.58 75.19
N GLY A 805 -26.20 -23.38 75.30
CA GLY A 805 -26.22 -22.60 76.53
C GLY A 805 -26.74 -23.33 77.78
N ASP A 806 -25.93 -23.31 78.84
CA ASP A 806 -26.37 -23.65 80.19
C ASP A 806 -27.28 -22.54 80.74
N GLY A 807 -28.55 -22.90 80.96
CA GLY A 807 -29.54 -22.04 81.62
C GLY A 807 -29.42 -22.11 83.14
N ASP A 808 -28.57 -21.26 83.73
CA ASP A 808 -28.47 -21.12 85.19
C ASP A 808 -29.75 -20.55 85.80
N GLY A 809 -30.20 -21.17 86.89
CA GLY A 809 -31.42 -20.78 87.61
C GLY A 809 -31.19 -20.34 89.05
N SER A 810 -31.92 -19.29 89.45
CA SER A 810 -32.19 -18.83 90.84
C SER A 810 -31.23 -17.80 91.43
N GLY A 811 -31.75 -16.59 91.67
CA GLY A 811 -31.10 -15.47 92.36
C GLY A 811 -32.02 -14.26 92.45
#